data_AF-G4MPZ5-F1
#
_entry.id   AF-G4MPZ5-F1
#
_cell.length_a   1.000
_cell.length_b   1.000
_cell.length_c   1.000
_cell.angle_alpha   90.00
_cell.angle_beta   90.00
_cell.angle_gamma   90.00
#
_symmetry.space_group_name_H-M   'P 1'
#
loop_
_entity.id
_entity.type
_entity.pdbx_description
1 polymer ?
#
loop_
_entity_poly.entity_id
_entity_poly.type
_entity_poly.pdbx_seq_one_letter_code
_entity_poly.pdbx_strand_id
1 'polypeptide(L)'
;MEVAGLAIGIVSLYTTCRDCYSFFTAVQNADASSSTHLRELEIQQSILKAWGFHWEIQNEQTGPSEAKPSGHGTRQTQTKLRQYLSNNWFKAEGVFKTLAAIVDTLSDRNKLVKRYGIELQPAQQVTQDASQSSWTLTSQMLQLFIQDTKLEDFKPVVSEARNRLSLLNKFKWALKDRDGFKNLIADLRSHSESLYRLCPDTAFESMNLYLTLDCLATQESPAGLRWTSRLALEHANADEGSSVRDGYTLLAATATLKASVNQSRDGLEQGATDGDLVPTTSIGEEQGGQLKHLGKGLALFQDQVVYVEMRDYRGPPLDLTPEQKKRLKLHRDRLRKKSKKRYPTSDSSNSRTDSDSDETEDDEPIELIRPTDPNLRLLITNFFNTFYGSNKMDSVYGLDIAGIVDHTQGDKKGHYSILYKLPGSIGVQTRERPADNLKLRAPVTLKSLMHRRQGNEVSSSLGARFELARKLVRAVCLLHSSGWLHKNIRAQSVIFFPEHVTELQKDRYELRIKIDVSNPSLMGYIFSRPDDVPRRVNRNPSPTAESASSQEDVRREKSATVRVWEYKRAPSSQPIPMPGEQRKKKQRKVNVSGFTLDYYQHPAKHADPTRLYRHAYDVYSLGILLLEVGLWETLEDCYTTSRDDQDVYEQRRLICRKYLDKLRWACGDTYADVVLNCLMVDGGDDEIAKAGERELCARIVADLEGCKA
;
A
#
# COMPACT_ATOMS: atom_id res chain seq x y z
N MET A 1 7.55 34.78 -26.79
CA MET A 1 6.41 34.95 -25.88
C MET A 1 5.20 34.05 -26.26
N GLU A 2 5.41 32.83 -26.80
CA GLU A 2 4.32 32.01 -27.42
C GLU A 2 4.07 30.63 -26.76
N VAL A 3 4.91 30.18 -25.83
CA VAL A 3 4.78 28.83 -25.23
C VAL A 3 3.56 28.69 -24.31
N ALA A 4 3.15 29.80 -23.69
CA ALA A 4 2.02 29.83 -22.78
C ALA A 4 0.70 29.43 -23.46
N GLY A 5 0.50 29.82 -24.72
CA GLY A 5 -0.71 29.46 -25.48
C GLY A 5 -0.71 28.00 -25.95
N LEU A 6 0.46 27.46 -26.33
CA LEU A 6 0.59 26.07 -26.79
C LEU A 6 0.26 25.08 -25.66
N ALA A 7 0.78 25.32 -24.46
CA ALA A 7 0.47 24.49 -23.30
C ALA A 7 -1.03 24.50 -22.94
N ILE A 8 -1.70 25.66 -23.04
CA ILE A 8 -3.16 25.76 -22.85
C ILE A 8 -3.89 24.93 -23.91
N GLY A 9 -3.48 25.04 -25.18
CA GLY A 9 -4.03 24.26 -26.28
C GLY A 9 -3.89 22.75 -26.08
N ILE A 10 -2.71 22.29 -25.65
CA ILE A 10 -2.43 20.89 -25.32
C ILE A 10 -3.31 20.39 -24.17
N VAL A 11 -3.42 21.17 -23.08
CA VAL A 11 -4.32 20.82 -21.96
C VAL A 11 -5.77 20.71 -22.43
N SER A 12 -6.20 21.64 -23.29
CA SER A 12 -7.56 21.64 -23.83
C SER A 12 -7.82 20.47 -24.80
N LEU A 13 -6.82 20.05 -25.57
CA LEU A 13 -6.93 18.85 -26.41
C LEU A 13 -6.94 17.58 -25.57
N TYR A 14 -6.11 17.51 -24.53
CA TYR A 14 -6.08 16.39 -23.59
C TYR A 14 -7.45 16.17 -22.94
N THR A 15 -8.09 17.24 -22.44
CA THR A 15 -9.43 17.12 -21.86
C THR A 15 -10.45 16.66 -22.89
N THR A 16 -10.35 17.16 -24.13
CA THR A 16 -11.22 16.71 -25.23
C THR A 16 -10.99 15.24 -25.58
N CYS A 17 -9.74 14.76 -25.63
CA CYS A 17 -9.41 13.34 -25.81
C CYS A 17 -10.06 12.48 -24.71
N ARG A 18 -9.90 12.89 -23.45
CA ARG A 18 -10.47 12.19 -22.29
C ARG A 18 -12.00 12.08 -22.42
N ASP A 19 -12.66 13.17 -22.79
CA ASP A 19 -14.11 13.20 -22.97
C ASP A 19 -14.53 12.32 -24.17
N CYS A 20 -13.77 12.31 -25.27
CA CYS A 20 -13.97 11.38 -26.39
C CYS A 20 -13.87 9.91 -25.96
N TYR A 21 -12.87 9.53 -25.15
CA TYR A 21 -12.79 8.16 -24.61
C TYR A 21 -14.00 7.84 -23.73
N SER A 22 -14.45 8.79 -22.89
CA SER A 22 -15.58 8.58 -21.98
C SER A 22 -16.88 8.24 -22.70
N PHE A 23 -17.08 8.77 -23.91
CA PHE A 23 -18.23 8.42 -24.76
C PHE A 23 -18.29 6.91 -25.08
N PHE A 24 -17.13 6.29 -25.31
CA PHE A 24 -17.05 4.87 -25.61
C PHE A 24 -17.01 4.00 -24.34
N THR A 25 -16.39 4.45 -23.26
CA THR A 25 -16.21 3.63 -22.04
C THR A 25 -17.37 3.73 -21.04
N ALA A 26 -18.32 4.65 -21.22
CA ALA A 26 -19.50 4.77 -20.35
C ALA A 26 -20.57 3.65 -20.54
N VAL A 27 -20.39 2.74 -21.50
CA VAL A 27 -21.38 1.70 -21.83
C VAL A 27 -21.24 0.50 -20.87
N GLN A 28 -22.25 0.28 -20.01
CA GLN A 28 -22.24 -0.77 -18.99
C GLN A 28 -22.72 -2.16 -19.47
N ASN A 29 -23.43 -2.23 -20.61
CA ASN A 29 -24.13 -3.46 -21.05
C ASN A 29 -23.66 -3.90 -22.45
N ALA A 30 -22.46 -4.45 -22.54
CA ALA A 30 -21.91 -5.00 -23.79
C ALA A 30 -21.81 -6.53 -23.73
N ASP A 31 -22.05 -7.19 -24.87
CA ASP A 31 -21.88 -8.63 -25.03
C ASP A 31 -20.46 -9.09 -24.68
N ALA A 32 -20.28 -10.36 -24.30
CA ALA A 32 -19.00 -10.90 -23.83
C ALA A 32 -17.81 -10.80 -24.82
N SER A 33 -18.06 -10.67 -26.13
CA SER A 33 -17.00 -10.41 -27.13
C SER A 33 -16.75 -8.92 -27.37
N SER A 34 -17.72 -8.07 -27.03
CA SER A 34 -17.59 -6.61 -27.07
C SER A 34 -16.88 -6.11 -25.81
N SER A 35 -17.05 -6.82 -24.68
CA SER A 35 -16.34 -6.52 -23.44
C SER A 35 -14.82 -6.61 -23.57
N THR A 36 -14.28 -7.53 -24.37
CA THR A 36 -12.81 -7.65 -24.55
C THR A 36 -12.21 -6.41 -25.21
N HIS A 37 -12.85 -5.95 -26.27
CA HIS A 37 -12.43 -4.77 -27.03
C HIS A 37 -12.66 -3.48 -26.24
N LEU A 38 -13.72 -3.42 -25.43
CA LEU A 38 -13.94 -2.33 -24.48
C LEU A 38 -12.85 -2.26 -23.41
N ARG A 39 -12.37 -3.39 -22.89
CA ARG A 39 -11.24 -3.40 -21.95
C ARG A 39 -9.96 -2.87 -22.56
N GLU A 40 -9.67 -3.21 -23.81
CA GLU A 40 -8.51 -2.68 -24.51
C GLU A 40 -8.61 -1.16 -24.68
N LEU A 41 -9.81 -0.66 -24.98
CA LEU A 41 -10.07 0.78 -25.05
C LEU A 41 -9.92 1.47 -23.69
N GLU A 42 -10.40 0.85 -22.60
CA GLU A 42 -10.22 1.35 -21.24
C GLU A 42 -8.73 1.44 -20.87
N ILE A 43 -7.90 0.46 -21.26
CA ILE A 43 -6.45 0.52 -21.06
C ILE A 43 -5.87 1.73 -21.80
N GLN A 44 -6.25 1.96 -23.06
CA GLN A 44 -5.78 3.14 -23.81
C GLN A 44 -6.25 4.46 -23.17
N GLN A 45 -7.46 4.51 -22.61
CA GLN A 45 -7.93 5.65 -21.83
C GLN A 45 -7.09 5.85 -20.56
N SER A 46 -6.76 4.78 -19.83
CA SER A 46 -5.92 4.85 -18.63
C SER A 46 -4.50 5.28 -18.94
N ILE A 47 -3.93 4.90 -20.09
CA ILE A 47 -2.63 5.37 -20.58
C ILE A 47 -2.66 6.90 -20.81
N LEU A 48 -3.72 7.40 -21.44
CA LEU A 48 -3.91 8.85 -21.59
C LEU A 48 -4.02 9.54 -20.23
N LYS A 49 -4.81 9.00 -19.29
CA LYS A 49 -4.92 9.56 -17.93
C LYS A 49 -3.58 9.58 -17.20
N ALA A 50 -2.77 8.51 -17.33
CA ALA A 50 -1.44 8.45 -16.74
C ALA A 50 -0.53 9.58 -17.26
N TRP A 51 -0.59 9.86 -18.57
CA TRP A 51 0.10 10.99 -19.16
C TRP A 51 -0.38 12.33 -18.56
N GLY A 52 -1.69 12.55 -18.48
CA GLY A 52 -2.23 13.79 -17.90
C GLY A 52 -1.90 13.95 -16.42
N PHE A 53 -1.87 12.84 -15.68
CA PHE A 53 -1.46 12.78 -14.29
C PHE A 53 0.00 13.21 -14.09
N HIS A 54 0.93 12.66 -14.88
CA HIS A 54 2.35 13.02 -14.78
C HIS A 54 2.59 14.53 -14.98
N TRP A 55 1.80 15.14 -15.85
CA TRP A 55 1.86 16.57 -16.17
C TRP A 55 0.99 17.45 -15.26
N GLU A 56 0.36 16.87 -14.24
CA GLU A 56 -0.47 17.56 -13.25
C GLU A 56 -1.63 18.35 -13.89
N ILE A 57 -2.21 17.80 -14.97
CA ILE A 57 -3.39 18.38 -15.60
C ILE A 57 -4.60 18.07 -14.72
N GLN A 58 -5.03 19.06 -13.92
CA GLN A 58 -6.13 18.91 -12.97
C GLN A 58 -7.41 18.35 -13.63
N ASN A 59 -8.01 17.35 -12.99
CA ASN A 59 -9.40 16.96 -13.26
C ASN A 59 -10.32 17.97 -12.57
N GLU A 60 -11.03 18.81 -13.32
CA GLU A 60 -12.07 19.73 -12.80
C GLU A 60 -13.32 19.01 -12.21
N GLN A 61 -13.20 17.78 -11.71
CA GLN A 61 -14.35 16.98 -11.22
C GLN A 61 -14.33 16.63 -9.72
N THR A 62 -13.37 17.13 -8.93
CA THR A 62 -13.47 17.02 -7.46
C THR A 62 -14.14 18.27 -6.89
N GLY A 63 -15.35 18.09 -6.36
CA GLY A 63 -16.23 19.13 -5.81
C GLY A 63 -15.67 19.92 -4.62
N PRO A 64 -16.48 20.84 -4.06
CA PRO A 64 -16.01 22.08 -3.45
C PRO A 64 -15.40 21.85 -2.07
N SER A 65 -14.10 22.08 -1.92
CA SER A 65 -13.55 22.38 -0.60
C SER A 65 -13.62 23.88 -0.39
N GLU A 66 -14.54 24.31 0.49
CA GLU A 66 -14.56 25.63 1.10
C GLU A 66 -13.33 25.84 1.99
N ALA A 67 -12.15 25.94 1.38
CA ALA A 67 -10.99 26.54 1.99
C ALA A 67 -10.81 27.90 1.33
N LYS A 68 -11.12 28.97 2.09
CA LYS A 68 -10.94 30.38 1.69
C LYS A 68 -9.62 30.55 0.92
N PRO A 69 -9.63 31.18 -0.27
CA PRO A 69 -8.44 31.34 -1.06
C PRO A 69 -7.55 32.40 -0.40
N SER A 70 -6.53 31.97 0.33
CA SER A 70 -5.36 32.80 0.62
C SER A 70 -4.58 33.00 -0.68
N GLY A 71 -5.05 33.93 -1.51
CA GLY A 71 -4.29 34.87 -2.37
C GLY A 71 -3.18 34.40 -3.33
N HIS A 72 -2.74 33.13 -3.37
CA HIS A 72 -1.52 32.77 -4.10
C HIS A 72 -1.54 31.42 -4.84
N GLY A 73 -2.62 30.62 -4.75
CA GLY A 73 -2.61 29.21 -5.16
C GLY A 73 -3.17 28.84 -6.55
N THR A 74 -3.95 29.69 -7.23
CA THR A 74 -4.66 29.30 -8.48
C THR A 74 -3.97 29.72 -9.78
N ARG A 75 -2.73 30.22 -9.70
CA ARG A 75 -1.91 30.60 -10.87
C ARG A 75 -0.67 29.71 -11.11
N GLN A 76 -0.44 28.70 -10.28
CA GLN A 76 0.77 27.85 -10.32
C GLN A 76 0.60 26.48 -10.98
N THR A 77 -0.63 26.05 -11.27
CA THR A 77 -0.97 24.66 -11.68
C THR A 77 -0.82 24.32 -13.16
N GLN A 78 0.09 24.99 -13.87
CA GLN A 78 0.53 24.56 -15.21
C GLN A 78 2.04 24.69 -15.38
N THR A 79 2.82 24.73 -14.30
CA THR A 79 4.26 25.05 -14.37
C THR A 79 5.10 23.91 -14.93
N LYS A 80 4.87 22.65 -14.53
CA LYS A 80 5.68 21.50 -14.94
C LYS A 80 5.63 21.22 -16.45
N LEU A 81 4.44 21.03 -17.01
CA LEU A 81 4.27 20.83 -18.46
C LEU A 81 4.74 22.05 -19.25
N ARG A 82 4.37 23.28 -18.82
CA ARG A 82 4.80 24.51 -19.51
C ARG A 82 6.32 24.63 -19.53
N GLN A 83 6.99 24.36 -18.40
CA GLN A 83 8.44 24.42 -18.29
C GLN A 83 9.09 23.39 -19.21
N TYR A 84 8.63 22.14 -19.19
CA TYR A 84 9.16 21.09 -20.06
C TYR A 84 9.01 21.44 -21.55
N LEU A 85 7.81 21.83 -21.97
CA LEU A 85 7.52 22.17 -23.36
C LEU A 85 8.24 23.45 -23.80
N SER A 86 8.47 24.41 -22.89
CA SER A 86 9.26 25.61 -23.17
C SER A 86 10.71 25.30 -23.50
N ASN A 87 11.27 24.29 -22.83
CA ASN A 87 12.63 23.83 -23.06
C ASN A 87 12.74 22.83 -24.22
N ASN A 88 11.61 22.27 -24.67
CA ASN A 88 11.54 21.20 -25.68
C ASN A 88 10.47 21.51 -26.74
N TRP A 89 10.61 22.63 -27.45
CA TRP A 89 9.60 23.09 -28.41
C TRP A 89 9.19 22.04 -29.46
N PHE A 90 10.15 21.32 -30.04
CA PHE A 90 9.87 20.26 -31.03
C PHE A 90 9.02 19.12 -30.46
N LYS A 91 9.20 18.80 -29.18
CA LYS A 91 8.37 17.79 -28.50
C LYS A 91 6.96 18.33 -28.28
N ALA A 92 6.79 19.63 -28.04
CA ALA A 92 5.48 20.26 -27.86
C ALA A 92 4.61 20.17 -29.12
N GLU A 93 5.20 20.38 -30.31
CA GLU A 93 4.52 20.16 -31.59
C GLU A 93 4.14 18.68 -31.78
N GLY A 94 5.04 17.76 -31.43
CA GLY A 94 4.77 16.33 -31.46
C GLY A 94 3.62 15.91 -30.54
N VAL A 95 3.57 16.46 -29.32
CA VAL A 95 2.50 16.19 -28.34
C VAL A 95 1.17 16.70 -28.89
N PHE A 96 1.16 17.93 -29.43
CA PHE A 96 -0.04 18.50 -30.02
C PHE A 96 -0.57 17.64 -31.17
N LYS A 97 0.29 17.26 -32.13
CA LYS A 97 -0.11 16.43 -33.29
C LYS A 97 -0.62 15.06 -32.85
N THR A 98 0.01 14.45 -31.86
CA THR A 98 -0.41 13.16 -31.32
C THR A 98 -1.79 13.24 -30.66
N LEU A 99 -2.03 14.24 -29.79
CA LEU A 99 -3.34 14.44 -29.17
C LEU A 99 -4.42 14.78 -30.21
N ALA A 100 -4.11 15.59 -31.21
CA ALA A 100 -5.04 15.89 -32.30
C ALA A 100 -5.40 14.63 -33.10
N ALA A 101 -4.44 13.72 -33.33
CA ALA A 101 -4.69 12.43 -33.97
C ALA A 101 -5.59 11.51 -33.12
N ILE A 102 -5.40 11.48 -31.79
CA ILE A 102 -6.28 10.75 -30.86
C ILE A 102 -7.71 11.30 -30.93
N VAL A 103 -7.87 12.63 -30.87
CA VAL A 103 -9.18 13.26 -31.04
C VAL A 103 -9.79 12.89 -32.38
N ASP A 104 -9.04 13.01 -33.47
CA ASP A 104 -9.56 12.78 -34.82
C ASP A 104 -9.98 11.33 -35.03
N THR A 105 -9.20 10.36 -34.53
CA THR A 105 -9.57 8.93 -34.55
C THR A 105 -10.83 8.62 -33.74
N LEU A 106 -11.04 9.29 -32.60
CA LEU A 106 -12.22 9.07 -31.74
C LEU A 106 -13.44 9.92 -32.11
N SER A 107 -13.27 11.00 -32.88
CA SER A 107 -14.36 11.97 -33.16
C SER A 107 -14.80 12.04 -34.62
N ASP A 108 -13.99 11.58 -35.58
CA ASP A 108 -14.36 11.60 -37.00
C ASP A 108 -15.39 10.51 -37.32
N ARG A 109 -16.64 10.94 -37.48
CA ARG A 109 -17.78 10.08 -37.83
C ARG A 109 -17.52 9.19 -39.05
N ASN A 110 -16.86 9.69 -40.09
CA ASN A 110 -16.61 8.91 -41.29
C ASN A 110 -15.63 7.78 -41.02
N LYS A 111 -14.57 8.04 -40.25
CA LYS A 111 -13.59 7.02 -39.85
C LYS A 111 -14.24 6.00 -38.91
N LEU A 112 -14.99 6.45 -37.91
CA LEU A 112 -15.71 5.59 -36.97
C LEU A 112 -16.62 4.59 -37.70
N VAL A 113 -17.42 5.06 -38.66
CA VAL A 113 -18.36 4.19 -39.38
C VAL A 113 -17.68 3.33 -40.45
N LYS A 114 -16.81 3.91 -41.29
CA LYS A 114 -16.28 3.22 -42.48
C LYS A 114 -15.03 2.39 -42.20
N ARG A 115 -14.14 2.86 -41.31
CA ARG A 115 -12.84 2.23 -41.04
C ARG A 115 -12.86 1.40 -39.77
N TYR A 116 -13.58 1.87 -38.75
CA TYR A 116 -13.57 1.28 -37.42
C TYR A 116 -14.81 0.45 -37.08
N GLY A 117 -15.78 0.36 -37.99
CA GLY A 117 -16.90 -0.58 -37.82
C GLY A 117 -17.91 -0.19 -36.74
N ILE A 118 -18.01 1.09 -36.39
CA ILE A 118 -18.92 1.59 -35.36
C ILE A 118 -20.24 2.03 -35.98
N GLU A 119 -21.34 1.52 -35.46
CA GLU A 119 -22.69 1.94 -35.84
C GLU A 119 -23.18 3.03 -34.88
N LEU A 120 -23.70 4.14 -35.41
CA LEU A 120 -24.22 5.26 -34.63
C LEU A 120 -25.74 5.38 -34.81
N GLN A 121 -26.49 5.18 -33.73
CA GLN A 121 -27.94 5.25 -33.69
C GLN A 121 -28.40 6.52 -32.98
N PRO A 122 -29.40 7.26 -33.49
CA PRO A 122 -29.89 8.47 -32.82
C PRO A 122 -30.42 8.15 -31.42
N ALA A 123 -29.98 8.88 -30.39
CA ALA A 123 -30.56 8.73 -29.06
C ALA A 123 -31.99 9.29 -29.07
N GLN A 124 -33.00 8.45 -28.78
CA GLN A 124 -34.35 8.94 -28.52
C GLN A 124 -34.32 9.88 -27.30
N GLN A 125 -34.94 11.06 -27.43
CA GLN A 125 -35.04 12.06 -26.37
C GLN A 125 -35.69 11.44 -25.13
N VAL A 126 -34.89 11.16 -24.10
CA VAL A 126 -35.40 11.04 -22.73
C VAL A 126 -35.42 12.45 -22.17
N THR A 127 -36.62 12.88 -21.79
CA THR A 127 -36.94 14.15 -21.14
C THR A 127 -35.99 14.48 -20.00
N GLN A 128 -35.62 15.75 -19.95
CA GLN A 128 -34.77 16.38 -18.94
C GLN A 128 -35.22 16.07 -17.51
N ASP A 129 -34.26 15.66 -16.68
CA ASP A 129 -34.03 16.25 -15.36
C ASP A 129 -32.55 16.06 -14.99
N ALA A 130 -31.71 16.84 -15.67
CA ALA A 130 -30.35 17.16 -15.26
C ALA A 130 -29.99 18.53 -15.86
N SER A 131 -30.74 19.55 -15.45
CA SER A 131 -30.30 20.92 -15.64
C SER A 131 -29.27 21.23 -14.55
N GLN A 132 -28.19 21.88 -14.98
CA GLN A 132 -27.13 22.51 -14.17
C GLN A 132 -26.07 21.58 -13.58
N SER A 133 -25.06 21.24 -14.40
CA SER A 133 -23.66 21.28 -13.93
C SER A 133 -22.82 22.18 -14.85
N SER A 134 -22.57 23.36 -14.31
CA SER A 134 -21.61 24.41 -14.67
C SER A 134 -20.58 24.12 -15.78
N TRP A 135 -20.75 24.77 -16.94
CA TRP A 135 -19.69 24.98 -17.94
C TRP A 135 -19.42 26.48 -18.18
N THR A 136 -19.69 27.34 -17.18
CA THR A 136 -19.63 28.81 -17.31
C THR A 136 -18.39 29.44 -16.65
N LEU A 137 -17.21 28.82 -16.75
CA LEU A 137 -15.97 29.47 -16.29
C LEU A 137 -14.75 29.35 -17.22
N THR A 138 -14.92 29.17 -18.52
CA THR A 138 -13.79 29.23 -19.48
C THR A 138 -13.99 30.17 -20.69
N SER A 139 -15.07 30.97 -20.71
CA SER A 139 -15.32 31.93 -21.82
C SER A 139 -14.85 33.36 -21.59
N GLN A 140 -14.28 33.71 -20.43
CA GLN A 140 -13.66 35.02 -20.24
C GLN A 140 -12.15 34.88 -20.23
N MET A 141 -11.54 34.89 -21.41
CA MET A 141 -10.27 35.58 -21.70
C MET A 141 -9.93 35.43 -23.18
N LEU A 142 -9.75 36.59 -23.83
CA LEU A 142 -8.98 36.86 -25.05
C LEU A 142 -9.80 37.45 -26.20
N GLN A 143 -9.75 38.77 -26.27
CA GLN A 143 -9.91 39.57 -27.47
C GLN A 143 -8.55 40.23 -27.79
N LEU A 144 -8.29 40.48 -29.08
CA LEU A 144 -7.33 41.40 -29.73
C LEU A 144 -6.26 40.77 -30.67
N PHE A 145 -6.61 40.79 -31.97
CA PHE A 145 -5.95 41.32 -33.20
C PHE A 145 -4.46 41.07 -33.62
N ILE A 146 -4.35 40.50 -34.86
CA ILE A 146 -3.48 40.71 -36.08
C ILE A 146 -2.03 40.11 -36.21
N GLN A 147 -1.88 39.25 -37.26
CA GLN A 147 -0.79 38.91 -38.24
C GLN A 147 0.69 38.87 -37.77
N ASP A 148 1.55 37.90 -38.09
CA ASP A 148 1.61 36.83 -39.10
C ASP A 148 2.14 35.50 -38.50
N THR A 149 1.49 34.40 -38.92
CA THR A 149 1.86 32.96 -38.76
C THR A 149 2.41 32.48 -37.40
N LYS A 150 1.57 32.40 -36.35
CA LYS A 150 1.83 31.71 -35.07
C LYS A 150 0.55 31.47 -34.26
N LEU A 151 0.48 30.38 -33.47
CA LEU A 151 -0.45 30.08 -32.33
C LEU A 151 -1.98 30.09 -32.60
N GLU A 152 -2.47 30.70 -33.68
CA GLU A 152 -3.88 30.80 -34.05
C GLU A 152 -4.46 29.49 -34.61
N ASP A 153 -3.62 28.50 -34.97
CA ASP A 153 -4.04 27.21 -35.55
C ASP A 153 -4.64 26.21 -34.53
N PHE A 154 -4.43 26.42 -33.23
CA PHE A 154 -4.83 25.44 -32.21
C PHE A 154 -6.28 25.58 -31.75
N LYS A 155 -6.77 26.82 -31.66
CA LYS A 155 -8.17 27.11 -31.31
C LYS A 155 -9.16 26.48 -32.29
N PRO A 156 -9.01 26.57 -33.63
CA PRO A 156 -9.94 25.94 -34.56
C PRO A 156 -9.95 24.42 -34.42
N VAL A 157 -8.79 23.78 -34.22
CA VAL A 157 -8.70 22.32 -34.01
C VAL A 157 -9.43 21.90 -32.74
N VAL A 158 -9.21 22.60 -31.63
CA VAL A 158 -9.90 22.34 -30.35
C VAL A 158 -11.41 22.59 -30.47
N SER A 159 -11.83 23.69 -31.11
CA SER A 159 -13.26 23.98 -31.28
C SER A 159 -13.94 22.97 -32.19
N GLU A 160 -13.28 22.56 -33.26
CA GLU A 160 -13.78 21.55 -34.20
C GLU A 160 -13.91 20.20 -33.49
N ALA A 161 -12.89 19.80 -32.73
CA ALA A 161 -12.92 18.59 -31.90
C ALA A 161 -14.12 18.56 -30.95
N ARG A 162 -14.34 19.66 -30.22
CA ARG A 162 -15.49 19.78 -29.30
C ARG A 162 -16.82 19.76 -30.02
N ASN A 163 -16.91 20.39 -31.19
CA ASN A 163 -18.12 20.36 -32.02
C ASN A 163 -18.42 18.94 -32.49
N ARG A 164 -17.41 18.20 -32.99
CA ARG A 164 -17.56 16.79 -33.38
C ARG A 164 -18.01 15.93 -32.21
N LEU A 165 -17.40 16.09 -31.03
CA LEU A 165 -17.80 15.37 -29.82
C LEU A 165 -19.24 15.71 -29.39
N SER A 166 -19.63 16.98 -29.42
CA SER A 166 -21.01 17.42 -29.11
C SER A 166 -22.04 16.79 -30.06
N LEU A 167 -21.69 16.63 -31.34
CA LEU A 167 -22.52 15.93 -32.30
C LEU A 167 -22.57 14.42 -32.03
N LEU A 168 -21.45 13.79 -31.68
CA LEU A 168 -21.38 12.37 -31.33
C LEU A 168 -22.19 12.02 -30.09
N ASN A 169 -22.18 12.86 -29.06
CA ASN A 169 -22.95 12.66 -27.83
C ASN A 169 -24.48 12.58 -28.04
N LYS A 170 -24.98 12.94 -29.23
CA LYS A 170 -26.40 12.78 -29.62
C LYS A 170 -26.73 11.37 -30.10
N PHE A 171 -25.72 10.51 -30.25
CA PHE A 171 -25.86 9.16 -30.74
C PHE A 171 -25.51 8.15 -29.64
N LYS A 172 -26.20 7.01 -29.65
CA LYS A 172 -25.70 5.77 -29.05
C LYS A 172 -24.86 5.04 -30.09
N TRP A 173 -23.89 4.26 -29.64
CA TRP A 173 -23.03 3.50 -30.54
C TRP A 173 -23.15 2.00 -30.29
N ALA A 174 -22.91 1.21 -31.33
CA ALA A 174 -22.84 -0.25 -31.27
C ALA A 174 -21.67 -0.76 -32.14
N LEU A 175 -21.09 -1.90 -31.76
CA LEU A 175 -20.00 -2.52 -32.52
C LEU A 175 -20.58 -3.39 -33.65
N LYS A 176 -20.33 -2.99 -34.90
CA LYS A 176 -20.80 -3.73 -36.09
C LYS A 176 -19.72 -4.64 -36.68
N ASP A 177 -18.49 -4.14 -36.79
CA ASP A 177 -17.35 -4.88 -37.32
C ASP A 177 -16.20 -4.95 -36.32
N ARG A 178 -15.85 -6.19 -35.94
CA ARG A 178 -14.81 -6.48 -34.93
C ARG A 178 -13.41 -6.17 -35.45
N ASP A 179 -13.12 -6.49 -36.71
CA ASP A 179 -11.78 -6.28 -37.25
C ASP A 179 -11.53 -4.80 -37.53
N GLY A 180 -12.57 -4.07 -37.96
CA GLY A 180 -12.57 -2.61 -37.96
C GLY A 180 -12.24 -2.01 -36.59
N PHE A 181 -12.83 -2.52 -35.51
CA PHE A 181 -12.57 -2.00 -34.17
C PHE A 181 -11.16 -2.32 -33.65
N LYS A 182 -10.59 -3.47 -34.00
CA LYS A 182 -9.16 -3.74 -33.73
C LYS A 182 -8.25 -2.70 -34.40
N ASN A 183 -8.59 -2.24 -35.60
CA ASN A 183 -7.84 -1.16 -36.27
C ASN A 183 -7.94 0.17 -35.50
N LEU A 184 -9.09 0.46 -34.87
CA LEU A 184 -9.21 1.64 -33.99
C LEU A 184 -8.24 1.53 -32.82
N ILE A 185 -8.23 0.38 -32.14
CA ILE A 185 -7.36 0.18 -31.00
C ILE A 185 -5.88 0.23 -31.40
N ALA A 186 -5.51 -0.37 -32.53
CA ALA A 186 -4.16 -0.31 -33.06
C ALA A 186 -3.71 1.14 -33.37
N ASP A 187 -4.57 1.94 -33.99
CA ASP A 187 -4.29 3.37 -34.24
C ASP A 187 -4.14 4.14 -32.92
N LEU A 188 -5.05 3.94 -31.94
CA LEU A 188 -4.99 4.59 -30.63
C LEU A 188 -3.74 4.21 -29.84
N ARG A 189 -3.33 2.93 -29.90
CA ARG A 189 -2.10 2.44 -29.30
C ARG A 189 -0.87 3.08 -29.94
N SER A 190 -0.83 3.17 -31.26
CA SER A 190 0.27 3.85 -31.98
C SER A 190 0.39 5.32 -31.55
N HIS A 191 -0.75 6.00 -31.38
CA HIS A 191 -0.77 7.37 -30.86
C HIS A 191 -0.32 7.46 -29.40
N SER A 192 -0.79 6.56 -28.52
CA SER A 192 -0.42 6.59 -27.10
C SER A 192 1.06 6.27 -26.88
N GLU A 193 1.64 5.36 -27.64
CA GLU A 193 3.09 5.11 -27.66
C GLU A 193 3.88 6.33 -28.13
N SER A 194 3.41 7.01 -29.18
CA SER A 194 4.01 8.25 -29.66
C SER A 194 4.00 9.31 -28.57
N LEU A 195 2.91 9.40 -27.79
CA LEU A 195 2.78 10.32 -26.67
C LEU A 195 3.78 9.98 -25.54
N TYR A 196 3.97 8.70 -25.23
CA TYR A 196 4.93 8.22 -24.24
C TYR A 196 6.38 8.52 -24.64
N ARG A 197 6.75 8.34 -25.92
CA ARG A 197 8.11 8.67 -26.42
C ARG A 197 8.46 10.15 -26.35
N LEU A 198 7.45 11.03 -26.24
CA LEU A 198 7.64 12.47 -26.12
C LEU A 198 7.85 12.93 -24.66
N CYS A 199 7.62 12.06 -23.69
CA CYS A 199 7.91 12.31 -22.28
C CYS A 199 9.42 12.24 -21.97
N PRO A 200 9.88 12.82 -20.85
CA PRO A 200 11.22 12.58 -20.34
C PRO A 200 11.34 11.16 -19.76
N ASP A 201 12.54 10.59 -19.73
CA ASP A 201 12.79 9.24 -19.21
C ASP A 201 12.38 9.06 -17.74
N THR A 202 12.40 10.15 -16.98
CA THR A 202 11.98 10.18 -15.58
C THR A 202 10.47 10.07 -15.40
N ALA A 203 9.66 10.08 -16.46
CA ALA A 203 8.20 10.04 -16.36
C ALA A 203 7.61 8.63 -16.35
N PHE A 204 8.34 7.65 -16.89
CA PHE A 204 7.76 6.35 -17.21
C PHE A 204 7.31 5.57 -15.99
N GLU A 205 8.06 5.64 -14.89
CA GLU A 205 7.76 4.88 -13.68
C GLU A 205 6.47 5.35 -13.00
N SER A 206 6.32 6.67 -12.77
CA SER A 206 5.08 7.24 -12.23
C SER A 206 3.87 7.02 -13.14
N MET A 207 4.03 7.16 -14.46
CA MET A 207 2.95 6.87 -15.42
C MET A 207 2.54 5.40 -15.41
N ASN A 208 3.50 4.46 -15.41
CA ASN A 208 3.22 3.02 -15.42
C ASN A 208 2.54 2.55 -14.12
N LEU A 209 2.93 3.13 -12.99
CA LEU A 209 2.27 2.86 -11.72
C LEU A 209 0.84 3.43 -11.69
N TYR A 210 0.64 4.67 -12.15
CA TYR A 210 -0.70 5.25 -12.27
C TYR A 210 -1.60 4.41 -13.17
N LEU A 211 -1.10 3.99 -14.34
CA LEU A 211 -1.81 3.11 -15.27
C LEU A 211 -2.28 1.85 -14.55
N THR A 212 -1.38 1.21 -13.80
CA THR A 212 -1.68 0.00 -13.04
C THR A 212 -2.76 0.24 -11.98
N LEU A 213 -2.66 1.35 -11.25
CA LEU A 213 -3.64 1.74 -10.23
C LEU A 213 -5.03 2.03 -10.84
N ASP A 214 -5.10 2.79 -11.93
CA ASP A 214 -6.37 3.18 -12.58
C ASP A 214 -7.06 1.98 -13.23
N CYS A 215 -6.33 1.15 -13.99
CA CYS A 215 -6.90 -0.04 -14.64
C CYS A 215 -7.44 -1.06 -13.64
N LEU A 216 -6.80 -1.20 -12.47
CA LEU A 216 -7.20 -2.18 -11.47
C LEU A 216 -8.20 -1.62 -10.45
N ALA A 217 -8.45 -0.31 -10.41
CA ALA A 217 -9.28 0.31 -9.38
C ALA A 217 -10.72 -0.21 -9.35
N THR A 218 -11.31 -0.45 -10.53
CA THR A 218 -12.74 -0.80 -10.67
C THR A 218 -12.97 -2.28 -10.96
N GLN A 219 -11.92 -3.05 -11.25
CA GLN A 219 -12.03 -4.45 -11.62
C GLN A 219 -11.88 -5.36 -10.41
N GLU A 220 -12.98 -6.02 -10.02
CA GLU A 220 -12.99 -6.99 -8.93
C GLU A 220 -13.12 -8.44 -9.41
N SER A 221 -13.62 -8.68 -10.62
CA SER A 221 -13.80 -10.06 -11.11
C SER A 221 -12.45 -10.75 -11.36
N PRO A 222 -12.18 -11.93 -10.74
CA PRO A 222 -10.96 -12.69 -11.01
C PRO A 222 -10.77 -13.04 -12.50
N ALA A 223 -11.87 -13.33 -13.21
CA ALA A 223 -11.82 -13.61 -14.66
C ALA A 223 -11.41 -12.37 -15.47
N GLY A 224 -11.98 -11.20 -15.13
CA GLY A 224 -11.63 -9.93 -15.76
C GLY A 224 -10.18 -9.50 -15.49
N LEU A 225 -9.66 -9.78 -14.30
CA LEU A 225 -8.27 -9.50 -13.93
C LEU A 225 -7.28 -10.41 -14.68
N ARG A 226 -7.56 -11.72 -14.76
CA ARG A 226 -6.74 -12.65 -15.57
C ARG A 226 -6.76 -12.29 -17.05
N TRP A 227 -7.90 -11.81 -17.55
CA TRP A 227 -7.99 -11.29 -18.91
C TRP A 227 -7.09 -10.07 -19.11
N THR A 228 -7.19 -9.08 -18.21
CA THR A 228 -6.33 -7.89 -18.23
C THR A 228 -4.85 -8.25 -18.21
N SER A 229 -4.48 -9.23 -17.38
CA SER A 229 -3.11 -9.76 -17.33
C SER A 229 -2.65 -10.33 -18.66
N ARG A 230 -3.45 -11.22 -19.28
CA ARG A 230 -3.13 -11.83 -20.56
C ARG A 230 -2.96 -10.78 -21.67
N LEU A 231 -3.91 -9.85 -21.75
CA LEU A 231 -3.89 -8.78 -22.76
C LEU A 231 -2.67 -7.87 -22.60
N ALA A 232 -2.36 -7.47 -21.37
CA ALA A 232 -1.15 -6.68 -21.11
C ALA A 232 0.14 -7.46 -21.47
N LEU A 233 0.20 -8.77 -21.21
CA LEU A 233 1.34 -9.58 -21.62
C LEU A 233 1.46 -9.72 -23.14
N GLU A 234 0.35 -9.89 -23.85
CA GLU A 234 0.31 -9.89 -25.32
C GLU A 234 0.84 -8.56 -25.89
N HIS A 235 0.45 -7.44 -25.29
CA HIS A 235 0.97 -6.13 -25.67
C HIS A 235 2.47 -5.99 -25.37
N ALA A 236 2.93 -6.43 -24.20
CA ALA A 236 4.34 -6.41 -23.84
C ALA A 236 5.21 -7.24 -24.80
N ASN A 237 4.68 -8.35 -25.31
CA ASN A 237 5.39 -9.23 -26.25
C ASN A 237 5.36 -8.70 -27.69
N ALA A 238 4.28 -8.03 -28.10
CA ALA A 238 4.21 -7.41 -29.43
C ALA A 238 5.25 -6.29 -29.61
N ASP A 239 5.66 -5.65 -28.50
CA ASP A 239 6.49 -4.46 -28.50
C ASP A 239 7.85 -4.67 -27.81
N GLU A 240 8.61 -5.69 -28.21
CA GLU A 240 9.86 -6.06 -27.51
C GLU A 240 10.88 -4.91 -27.34
N GLY A 241 10.82 -3.87 -28.20
CA GLY A 241 11.68 -2.67 -28.15
C GLY A 241 10.99 -1.37 -27.69
N SER A 242 9.75 -1.39 -27.20
CA SER A 242 9.02 -0.18 -26.78
C SER A 242 9.24 0.16 -25.31
N SER A 243 9.38 1.45 -24.99
CA SER A 243 9.47 1.97 -23.61
C SER A 243 8.19 1.74 -22.78
N VAL A 244 7.07 1.38 -23.42
CA VAL A 244 5.78 1.10 -22.75
C VAL A 244 5.71 -0.35 -22.25
N ARG A 245 6.60 -1.24 -22.74
CA ARG A 245 6.65 -2.66 -22.39
C ARG A 245 6.67 -2.89 -20.88
N ASP A 246 7.51 -2.15 -20.17
CA ASP A 246 7.64 -2.28 -18.71
C ASP A 246 6.36 -1.91 -17.97
N GLY A 247 5.56 -0.99 -18.52
CA GLY A 247 4.25 -0.64 -17.97
C GLY A 247 3.25 -1.78 -18.13
N TYR A 248 3.26 -2.45 -19.27
CA TYR A 248 2.39 -3.60 -19.52
C TYR A 248 2.79 -4.83 -18.71
N THR A 249 4.08 -5.12 -18.56
CA THR A 249 4.54 -6.22 -17.70
C THR A 249 4.17 -5.98 -16.24
N LEU A 250 4.29 -4.73 -15.76
CA LEU A 250 3.85 -4.33 -14.43
C LEU A 250 2.34 -4.53 -14.23
N LEU A 251 1.53 -4.02 -15.17
CA LEU A 251 0.08 -4.20 -15.14
C LEU A 251 -0.30 -5.69 -15.14
N ALA A 252 0.37 -6.52 -15.96
CA ALA A 252 0.09 -7.95 -16.04
C ALA A 252 0.41 -8.70 -14.74
N ALA A 253 1.59 -8.44 -14.16
CA ALA A 253 2.00 -9.05 -12.90
C ALA A 253 1.03 -8.69 -11.76
N THR A 254 0.70 -7.41 -11.64
CA THR A 254 -0.20 -6.90 -10.60
C THR A 254 -1.64 -7.39 -10.79
N ALA A 255 -2.15 -7.44 -12.02
CA ALA A 255 -3.47 -7.98 -12.32
C ALA A 255 -3.57 -9.47 -11.95
N THR A 256 -2.51 -10.24 -12.19
CA THR A 256 -2.42 -11.66 -11.80
C THR A 256 -2.47 -11.81 -10.28
N LEU A 257 -1.69 -11.00 -9.56
CA LEU A 257 -1.70 -10.98 -8.11
C LEU A 257 -3.09 -10.62 -7.57
N LYS A 258 -3.71 -9.53 -8.09
CA LYS A 258 -5.06 -9.12 -7.69
C LYS A 258 -6.11 -10.20 -7.93
N ALA A 259 -6.02 -10.92 -9.06
CA ALA A 259 -6.92 -12.03 -9.35
C ALA A 259 -6.81 -13.13 -8.29
N SER A 260 -5.59 -13.41 -7.82
CA SER A 260 -5.34 -14.37 -6.75
C SER A 260 -5.84 -13.88 -5.39
N VAL A 261 -5.65 -12.60 -5.07
CA VAL A 261 -6.17 -11.98 -3.84
C VAL A 261 -7.70 -12.12 -3.80
N ASN A 262 -8.37 -11.77 -4.89
CA ASN A 262 -9.83 -11.84 -4.96
C ASN A 262 -10.34 -13.28 -4.93
N GLN A 263 -9.67 -14.22 -5.60
CA GLN A 263 -10.02 -15.63 -5.54
C GLN A 263 -9.90 -16.21 -4.12
N SER A 264 -8.80 -15.91 -3.42
CA SER A 264 -8.63 -16.38 -2.04
C SER A 264 -9.65 -15.74 -1.09
N ARG A 265 -10.01 -14.47 -1.31
CA ARG A 265 -11.06 -13.78 -0.55
C ARG A 265 -12.42 -14.45 -0.74
N ASP A 266 -12.83 -14.70 -1.99
CA ASP A 266 -14.11 -15.32 -2.31
C ASP A 266 -14.20 -16.76 -1.73
N GLY A 267 -13.08 -17.49 -1.70
CA GLY A 267 -12.99 -18.81 -1.08
C GLY A 267 -13.17 -18.80 0.45
N LEU A 268 -12.66 -17.78 1.14
CA LEU A 268 -12.86 -17.59 2.59
C LEU A 268 -14.33 -17.25 2.92
N GLU A 269 -15.00 -16.47 2.07
CA GLU A 269 -16.41 -16.09 2.26
C GLU A 269 -17.38 -17.28 2.09
N GLN A 270 -17.00 -18.27 1.28
CA GLN A 270 -17.82 -19.48 1.03
C GLN A 270 -17.66 -20.57 2.10
N GLY A 271 -16.99 -20.28 3.22
CA GLY A 271 -16.93 -21.17 4.38
C GLY A 271 -15.97 -22.35 4.21
N ALA A 272 -14.86 -22.16 3.49
CA ALA A 272 -13.81 -23.16 3.36
C ALA A 272 -13.37 -23.69 4.74
N THR A 273 -13.45 -25.01 4.92
CA THR A 273 -13.00 -25.68 6.14
C THR A 273 -11.49 -25.93 6.08
N ASP A 274 -10.82 -26.03 7.24
CA ASP A 274 -9.36 -26.25 7.37
C ASP A 274 -8.85 -27.47 6.56
N GLY A 275 -9.74 -28.38 6.16
CA GLY A 275 -9.43 -29.55 5.32
C GLY A 275 -9.32 -29.28 3.81
N ASP A 276 -9.95 -28.23 3.28
CA ASP A 276 -9.95 -27.93 1.83
C ASP A 276 -8.77 -27.05 1.40
N LEU A 277 -8.08 -26.42 2.36
CA LEU A 277 -6.99 -25.47 2.14
C LEU A 277 -5.62 -26.02 2.56
N VAL A 278 -5.45 -27.35 2.66
CA VAL A 278 -4.12 -27.93 2.88
C VAL A 278 -3.16 -27.36 1.82
N PRO A 279 -2.06 -26.68 2.20
CA PRO A 279 -1.13 -26.14 1.24
C PRO A 279 -0.69 -27.27 0.31
N THR A 280 -0.77 -27.08 -1.01
CA THR A 280 -0.47 -28.12 -2.00
C THR A 280 0.96 -28.66 -1.88
N THR A 281 1.79 -27.99 -1.09
CA THR A 281 3.17 -28.34 -0.75
C THR A 281 3.43 -28.38 0.76
N SER A 282 2.44 -28.72 1.61
CA SER A 282 2.71 -28.94 3.04
C SER A 282 3.67 -30.13 3.15
N ILE A 283 4.94 -29.85 3.38
CA ILE A 283 5.95 -30.88 3.60
C ILE A 283 5.70 -31.39 5.02
N GLY A 284 5.01 -32.52 5.13
CA GLY A 284 5.01 -33.29 6.37
C GLY A 284 6.44 -33.66 6.71
N GLU A 285 6.79 -33.67 8.00
CA GLU A 285 8.14 -33.99 8.48
C GLU A 285 8.69 -35.32 7.91
N GLU A 286 7.81 -36.20 7.42
CA GLU A 286 8.14 -37.51 6.88
C GLU A 286 8.51 -37.56 5.38
N GLN A 287 8.30 -36.50 4.58
CA GLN A 287 8.64 -36.52 3.14
C GLN A 287 9.68 -35.45 2.73
N GLY A 288 10.97 -35.82 2.83
CA GLY A 288 11.91 -35.58 1.72
C GLY A 288 12.72 -34.27 1.65
N GLY A 289 12.91 -33.54 2.75
CA GLY A 289 13.90 -32.47 2.82
C GLY A 289 14.16 -32.01 4.25
N GLN A 290 15.19 -32.56 4.90
CA GLN A 290 15.52 -32.22 6.29
C GLN A 290 15.87 -30.72 6.39
N LEU A 291 14.93 -29.90 6.89
CA LEU A 291 15.15 -28.47 7.12
C LEU A 291 16.21 -28.30 8.21
N LYS A 292 17.46 -28.04 7.81
CA LYS A 292 18.58 -27.87 8.75
C LYS A 292 18.74 -26.40 9.07
N HIS A 293 18.37 -25.98 10.28
CA HIS A 293 18.57 -24.59 10.71
C HIS A 293 20.06 -24.25 10.84
N LEU A 294 20.45 -23.12 10.24
CA LEU A 294 21.81 -22.61 10.27
C LEU A 294 21.97 -21.46 11.28
N GLY A 295 20.86 -20.83 11.70
CA GLY A 295 20.85 -19.70 12.65
C GLY A 295 20.63 -18.34 11.95
N LYS A 296 20.38 -17.28 12.73
CA LYS A 296 20.03 -15.93 12.24
C LYS A 296 18.86 -15.90 11.23
N GLY A 297 17.90 -16.80 11.40
CA GLY A 297 16.75 -16.93 10.48
C GLY A 297 17.08 -17.64 9.17
N LEU A 298 18.22 -18.31 9.04
CA LEU A 298 18.58 -19.10 7.85
C LEU A 298 18.44 -20.60 8.11
N ALA A 299 18.09 -21.34 7.06
CA ALA A 299 18.09 -22.80 7.04
C ALA A 299 18.54 -23.33 5.68
N LEU A 300 18.99 -24.58 5.66
CA LEU A 300 19.25 -25.33 4.45
C LEU A 300 18.01 -26.16 4.07
N PHE A 301 17.56 -26.00 2.84
CA PHE A 301 16.40 -26.68 2.27
C PHE A 301 16.66 -26.99 0.80
N GLN A 302 16.57 -28.27 0.40
CA GLN A 302 16.83 -28.72 -0.98
C GLN A 302 18.15 -28.18 -1.58
N ASP A 303 19.24 -28.29 -0.82
CA ASP A 303 20.57 -27.77 -1.17
C ASP A 303 20.66 -26.25 -1.44
N GLN A 304 19.63 -25.49 -1.06
CA GLN A 304 19.64 -24.04 -1.07
C GLN A 304 19.53 -23.48 0.35
N VAL A 305 20.23 -22.38 0.60
CA VAL A 305 20.03 -21.61 1.83
C VAL A 305 18.82 -20.71 1.65
N VAL A 306 17.87 -20.82 2.57
CA VAL A 306 16.61 -20.09 2.59
C VAL A 306 16.50 -19.24 3.86
N TYR A 307 15.76 -18.15 3.77
CA TYR A 307 15.35 -17.36 4.93
C TYR A 307 14.04 -17.92 5.49
N VAL A 308 13.96 -18.09 6.82
CA VAL A 308 12.85 -18.73 7.51
C VAL A 308 12.14 -17.70 8.39
N GLU A 309 10.87 -17.42 8.07
CA GLU A 309 9.97 -16.66 8.93
C GLU A 309 9.06 -17.63 9.69
N MET A 310 9.17 -17.62 11.02
CA MET A 310 8.30 -18.40 11.90
C MET A 310 7.05 -17.59 12.24
N ARG A 311 5.87 -18.16 12.03
CA ARG A 311 4.57 -17.56 12.39
C ARG A 311 3.85 -18.40 13.43
N ASP A 312 3.51 -17.77 14.55
CA ASP A 312 2.73 -18.40 15.63
C ASP A 312 1.24 -18.34 15.28
N TYR A 313 0.58 -19.50 15.23
CA TYR A 313 -0.87 -19.60 15.02
C TYR A 313 -1.62 -20.03 16.28
N ARG A 314 -0.96 -19.99 17.45
CA ARG A 314 -1.63 -20.28 18.72
C ARG A 314 -2.38 -19.04 19.22
N GLY A 315 -3.59 -19.27 19.71
CA GLY A 315 -4.45 -18.25 20.29
C GLY A 315 -3.94 -17.71 21.63
N PRO A 316 -4.71 -16.80 22.26
CA PRO A 316 -4.41 -16.36 23.62
C PRO A 316 -4.36 -17.57 24.57
N PRO A 317 -3.52 -17.53 25.62
CA PRO A 317 -3.49 -18.58 26.63
C PRO A 317 -4.87 -18.84 27.20
N LEU A 318 -5.22 -20.12 27.39
CA LEU A 318 -6.43 -20.48 28.09
C LEU A 318 -6.39 -19.95 29.52
N ASP A 319 -7.56 -19.57 30.03
CA ASP A 319 -7.71 -19.26 31.44
C ASP A 319 -7.29 -20.47 32.27
N LEU A 320 -6.37 -20.24 33.20
CA LEU A 320 -5.91 -21.28 34.11
C LEU A 320 -7.11 -21.90 34.83
N THR A 321 -7.15 -23.23 34.86
CA THR A 321 -8.18 -23.96 35.60
C THR A 321 -8.13 -23.58 37.08
N PRO A 322 -9.22 -23.76 37.85
CA PRO A 322 -9.21 -23.51 39.30
C PRO A 322 -8.06 -24.25 40.01
N GLU A 323 -7.71 -25.44 39.54
CA GLU A 323 -6.60 -26.26 40.04
C GLU A 323 -5.23 -25.68 39.68
N GLN A 324 -5.02 -25.25 38.43
CA GLN A 324 -3.79 -24.57 38.02
C GLN A 324 -3.60 -23.24 38.76
N LYS A 325 -4.68 -22.48 38.97
CA LYS A 325 -4.68 -21.25 39.81
C LYS A 325 -4.29 -21.56 41.25
N LYS A 326 -4.81 -22.66 41.82
CA LYS A 326 -4.48 -23.13 43.18
C LYS A 326 -3.02 -23.56 43.29
N ARG A 327 -2.49 -24.30 42.30
CA ARG A 327 -1.07 -24.69 42.19
C ARG A 327 -0.15 -23.47 42.07
N LEU A 328 -0.47 -22.50 41.20
CA LEU A 328 0.28 -21.24 41.08
C LEU A 328 0.29 -20.44 42.39
N LYS A 329 -0.85 -20.41 43.11
CA LYS A 329 -0.93 -19.76 44.42
C LYS A 329 -0.04 -20.46 45.44
N LEU A 330 -0.07 -21.80 45.50
CA LEU A 330 0.78 -22.61 46.37
C LEU A 330 2.28 -22.42 46.05
N HIS A 331 2.66 -22.44 44.77
CA HIS A 331 4.03 -22.19 44.34
C HIS A 331 4.50 -20.78 44.71
N ARG A 332 3.67 -19.75 44.49
CA ARG A 332 3.96 -18.37 44.91
C ARG A 332 4.11 -18.23 46.43
N ASP A 333 3.29 -18.95 47.20
CA ASP A 333 3.34 -18.96 48.66
C ASP A 333 4.57 -19.72 49.18
N ARG A 334 5.00 -20.81 48.52
CA ARG A 334 6.27 -21.52 48.78
C ARG A 334 7.49 -20.63 48.50
N LEU A 335 7.52 -19.93 47.36
CA LEU A 335 8.57 -18.96 47.04
C LEU A 335 8.63 -17.81 48.06
N ARG A 336 7.48 -17.30 48.50
CA ARG A 336 7.41 -16.30 49.58
C ARG A 336 7.97 -16.85 50.90
N LYS A 337 7.67 -18.09 51.26
CA LYS A 337 8.23 -18.75 52.45
C LYS A 337 9.74 -18.99 52.34
N LYS A 338 10.25 -19.43 51.18
CA LYS A 338 11.71 -19.55 50.89
C LYS A 338 12.40 -18.18 50.96
N SER A 339 11.77 -17.11 50.46
CA SER A 339 12.32 -15.74 50.53
C SER A 339 12.37 -15.16 51.96
N LYS A 340 11.40 -15.52 52.82
CA LYS A 340 11.38 -15.11 54.24
C LYS A 340 12.40 -15.86 55.10
N LYS A 341 12.82 -17.06 54.71
CA LYS A 341 13.89 -17.84 55.36
C LYS A 341 15.32 -17.33 55.07
N ARG A 342 15.50 -16.34 54.18
CA ARG A 342 16.82 -15.85 53.73
C ARG A 342 17.38 -14.62 54.46
N TYR A 343 16.73 -14.14 55.53
CA TYR A 343 17.34 -13.15 56.41
C TYR A 343 17.88 -13.87 57.66
N PRO A 344 19.20 -13.94 57.88
CA PRO A 344 19.76 -14.47 59.12
C PRO A 344 19.67 -13.38 60.19
N THR A 345 18.81 -13.57 61.20
CA THR A 345 19.08 -13.00 62.53
C THR A 345 20.05 -13.95 63.21
N SER A 346 21.24 -13.44 63.53
CA SER A 346 22.24 -14.11 64.35
C SER A 346 21.64 -14.48 65.71
N ASP A 347 21.52 -15.77 66.01
CA ASP A 347 21.99 -16.30 67.30
C ASP A 347 22.00 -17.83 67.36
N SER A 348 23.09 -18.28 67.99
CA SER A 348 23.50 -19.58 68.54
C SER A 348 22.84 -20.91 68.10
N SER A 349 23.72 -21.81 67.63
CA SER A 349 23.82 -23.25 67.95
C SER A 349 22.53 -24.05 68.19
N ASN A 350 22.14 -24.86 67.19
CA ASN A 350 22.03 -26.30 67.43
C ASN A 350 22.00 -27.09 66.11
N SER A 351 22.74 -28.19 66.10
CA SER A 351 22.76 -29.19 65.04
C SER A 351 21.44 -29.95 64.98
N ARG A 352 20.74 -29.88 63.85
CA ARG A 352 19.88 -30.97 63.37
C ARG A 352 20.03 -31.08 61.85
N THR A 353 20.60 -32.20 61.44
CA THR A 353 20.50 -32.75 60.09
C THR A 353 19.04 -33.11 59.83
N ASP A 354 18.32 -32.26 59.12
CA ASP A 354 17.09 -32.65 58.42
C ASP A 354 17.44 -32.79 56.94
N SER A 355 17.46 -34.05 56.49
CA SER A 355 17.46 -34.45 55.09
C SER A 355 16.16 -33.99 54.44
N ASP A 356 16.15 -32.81 53.82
CA ASP A 356 15.05 -32.30 53.01
C ASP A 356 15.21 -32.83 51.57
N SER A 357 15.08 -34.15 51.43
CA SER A 357 14.93 -34.83 50.15
C SER A 357 13.45 -34.92 49.82
N ASP A 358 12.87 -33.81 49.38
CA ASP A 358 11.56 -33.81 48.75
C ASP A 358 11.51 -32.70 47.69
N GLU A 359 12.39 -32.82 46.68
CA GLU A 359 12.13 -32.20 45.37
C GLU A 359 10.97 -32.96 44.72
N THR A 360 9.76 -32.76 45.26
CA THR A 360 8.52 -33.24 44.66
C THR A 360 8.43 -32.73 43.22
N GLU A 361 7.95 -33.57 42.30
CA GLU A 361 7.63 -33.32 40.87
C GLU A 361 6.70 -32.09 40.62
N ASP A 362 6.35 -31.33 41.65
CA ASP A 362 5.42 -30.19 41.67
C ASP A 362 6.07 -28.82 41.39
N ASP A 363 7.39 -28.75 41.11
CA ASP A 363 8.09 -27.51 40.74
C ASP A 363 8.19 -27.30 39.21
N GLU A 364 7.56 -28.16 38.39
CA GLU A 364 7.42 -27.87 36.96
C GLU A 364 6.62 -26.57 36.74
N PRO A 365 7.14 -25.62 35.94
CA PRO A 365 6.44 -24.38 35.64
C PRO A 365 5.11 -24.71 34.96
N ILE A 366 4.00 -24.21 35.50
CA ILE A 366 2.67 -24.40 34.88
C ILE A 366 2.70 -23.78 33.48
N GLU A 367 2.80 -24.63 32.46
CA GLU A 367 2.76 -24.19 31.08
C GLU A 367 1.36 -23.69 30.75
N LEU A 368 1.28 -22.42 30.37
CA LEU A 368 0.07 -21.80 29.85
C LEU A 368 -0.20 -22.38 28.46
N ILE A 369 -1.06 -23.39 28.40
CA ILE A 369 -1.49 -24.03 27.15
C ILE A 369 -2.14 -22.95 26.26
N ARG A 370 -1.53 -22.72 25.09
CA ARG A 370 -2.10 -21.87 24.04
C ARG A 370 -2.66 -22.78 22.94
N PRO A 371 -4.00 -22.86 22.78
CA PRO A 371 -4.63 -23.71 21.79
C PRO A 371 -4.31 -23.19 20.39
N THR A 372 -4.30 -24.09 19.40
CA THR A 372 -4.18 -23.72 17.99
C THR A 372 -5.41 -22.92 17.58
N ASP A 373 -5.21 -21.77 16.93
CA ASP A 373 -6.29 -20.94 16.40
C ASP A 373 -6.46 -21.22 14.90
N PRO A 374 -7.58 -21.85 14.49
CA PRO A 374 -7.86 -22.15 13.09
C PRO A 374 -7.88 -20.90 12.20
N ASN A 375 -8.29 -19.74 12.73
CA ASN A 375 -8.34 -18.50 11.95
C ASN A 375 -6.92 -17.98 11.63
N LEU A 376 -5.99 -18.07 12.59
CA LEU A 376 -4.59 -17.69 12.34
C LEU A 376 -3.92 -18.63 11.34
N ARG A 377 -4.22 -19.93 11.43
CA ARG A 377 -3.77 -20.94 10.46
C ARG A 377 -4.28 -20.62 9.05
N LEU A 378 -5.57 -20.35 8.90
CA LEU A 378 -6.18 -19.94 7.63
C LEU A 378 -5.56 -18.66 7.07
N LEU A 379 -5.29 -17.65 7.90
CA LEU A 379 -4.65 -16.40 7.47
C LEU A 379 -3.22 -16.64 6.91
N ILE A 380 -2.44 -17.50 7.57
CA ILE A 380 -1.08 -17.83 7.11
C ILE A 380 -1.15 -18.61 5.80
N THR A 381 -2.05 -19.58 5.69
CA THR A 381 -2.24 -20.38 4.48
C THR A 381 -2.75 -19.53 3.32
N ASN A 382 -3.68 -18.60 3.58
CA ASN A 382 -4.14 -17.64 2.58
C ASN A 382 -2.98 -16.81 2.03
N PHE A 383 -2.15 -16.23 2.92
CA PHE A 383 -0.95 -15.51 2.50
C PHE A 383 -0.03 -16.38 1.62
N PHE A 384 0.24 -17.63 2.01
CA PHE A 384 1.05 -18.54 1.21
C PHE A 384 0.43 -18.79 -0.18
N ASN A 385 -0.85 -19.16 -0.25
CA ASN A 385 -1.55 -19.46 -1.50
C ASN A 385 -1.62 -18.25 -2.45
N THR A 386 -1.74 -17.04 -1.90
CA THR A 386 -1.78 -15.81 -2.71
C THR A 386 -0.44 -15.47 -3.36
N PHE A 387 0.68 -15.67 -2.64
CA PHE A 387 2.02 -15.22 -3.08
C PHE A 387 2.95 -16.35 -3.55
N TYR A 388 2.47 -17.58 -3.59
CA TYR A 388 3.22 -18.73 -4.11
C TYR A 388 3.02 -18.91 -5.63
N GLY A 389 3.97 -19.58 -6.28
CA GLY A 389 3.86 -19.95 -7.70
C GLY A 389 4.02 -18.76 -8.65
N SER A 390 2.98 -18.48 -9.44
CA SER A 390 2.99 -17.41 -10.46
C SER A 390 2.98 -15.99 -9.87
N ASN A 391 2.60 -15.84 -8.60
CA ASN A 391 2.47 -14.56 -7.92
C ASN A 391 3.70 -14.21 -7.09
N LYS A 392 4.85 -14.11 -7.76
CA LYS A 392 6.14 -13.86 -7.13
C LYS A 392 6.14 -12.58 -6.28
N MET A 393 6.68 -12.68 -5.07
CA MET A 393 6.82 -11.56 -4.14
C MET A 393 7.82 -10.52 -4.63
N ASP A 394 8.72 -10.89 -5.56
CA ASP A 394 9.65 -9.97 -6.21
C ASP A 394 8.94 -8.72 -6.77
N SER A 395 7.71 -8.89 -7.26
CA SER A 395 6.88 -7.79 -7.80
C SER A 395 6.53 -6.70 -6.78
N VAL A 396 6.51 -7.05 -5.49
CA VAL A 396 6.28 -6.12 -4.36
C VAL A 396 7.54 -5.97 -3.49
N TYR A 397 8.73 -6.21 -4.07
CA TYR A 397 10.03 -6.16 -3.40
C TYR A 397 10.13 -7.08 -2.16
N GLY A 398 9.30 -8.12 -2.08
CA GLY A 398 9.43 -9.19 -1.08
C GLY A 398 10.34 -10.31 -1.57
N LEU A 399 10.72 -11.22 -0.68
CA LEU A 399 11.45 -12.43 -1.08
C LEU A 399 10.48 -13.47 -1.64
N ASP A 400 10.86 -14.12 -2.74
CA ASP A 400 10.10 -15.23 -3.32
C ASP A 400 9.93 -16.39 -2.33
N ILE A 401 8.71 -16.91 -2.23
CA ILE A 401 8.39 -18.03 -1.36
C ILE A 401 8.89 -19.34 -2.00
N ALA A 402 9.71 -20.09 -1.27
CA ALA A 402 10.18 -21.43 -1.64
C ALA A 402 9.22 -22.52 -1.19
N GLY A 403 8.56 -22.36 -0.04
CA GLY A 403 7.65 -23.36 0.52
C GLY A 403 7.17 -23.01 1.92
N ILE A 404 6.35 -23.90 2.50
CA ILE A 404 5.81 -23.77 3.85
C ILE A 404 5.89 -25.11 4.60
N VAL A 405 6.22 -25.05 5.88
CA VAL A 405 6.29 -26.22 6.78
C VAL A 405 5.38 -25.99 7.99
N ASP A 406 4.47 -26.93 8.25
CA ASP A 406 3.57 -26.90 9.41
C ASP A 406 4.16 -27.70 10.57
N HIS A 407 4.46 -27.02 11.67
CA HIS A 407 4.97 -27.67 12.88
C HIS A 407 3.80 -28.09 13.77
N THR A 408 3.25 -29.28 13.50
CA THR A 408 2.15 -29.86 14.29
C THR A 408 2.64 -30.64 15.53
N GLN A 409 3.91 -31.06 15.51
CA GLN A 409 4.56 -31.83 16.57
C GLN A 409 5.90 -31.19 16.97
N GLY A 410 6.54 -31.71 18.02
CA GLY A 410 7.84 -31.24 18.53
C GLY A 410 7.82 -29.86 19.21
N ASP A 411 9.02 -29.33 19.48
CA ASP A 411 9.23 -28.08 20.24
C ASP A 411 8.62 -26.83 19.56
N LYS A 412 8.43 -26.91 18.24
CA LYS A 412 7.86 -25.83 17.43
C LYS A 412 6.35 -25.97 17.21
N LYS A 413 5.69 -26.88 17.93
CA LYS A 413 4.25 -27.10 17.82
C LYS A 413 3.45 -25.79 17.84
N GLY A 414 2.56 -25.62 16.87
CA GLY A 414 1.70 -24.46 16.75
C GLY A 414 2.30 -23.31 15.93
N HIS A 415 3.30 -23.58 15.08
CA HIS A 415 3.88 -22.58 14.19
C HIS A 415 3.95 -23.05 12.74
N TYR A 416 3.95 -22.09 11.81
CA TYR A 416 4.37 -22.27 10.43
C TYR A 416 5.78 -21.73 10.22
N SER A 417 6.59 -22.43 9.42
CA SER A 417 7.77 -21.85 8.77
C SER A 417 7.43 -21.51 7.33
N ILE A 418 7.47 -20.23 6.97
CA ILE A 418 7.51 -19.82 5.57
C ILE A 418 8.96 -19.72 5.15
N LEU A 419 9.31 -20.41 4.08
CA LEU A 419 10.66 -20.48 3.53
C LEU A 419 10.74 -19.51 2.35
N TYR A 420 11.74 -18.63 2.36
CA TYR A 420 11.97 -17.61 1.36
C TYR A 420 13.31 -17.83 0.65
N LYS A 421 13.32 -17.69 -0.67
CA LYS A 421 14.53 -17.73 -1.48
C LYS A 421 15.37 -16.47 -1.20
N LEU A 422 16.67 -16.65 -1.02
CA LEU A 422 17.58 -15.52 -0.92
C LEU A 422 17.80 -14.89 -2.31
N PRO A 423 17.97 -13.57 -2.39
CA PRO A 423 18.10 -12.89 -3.68
C PRO A 423 19.38 -13.27 -4.42
N GLY A 424 19.30 -13.25 -5.76
CA GLY A 424 20.42 -13.56 -6.64
C GLY A 424 21.01 -14.95 -6.40
N SER A 425 22.34 -15.04 -6.31
CA SER A 425 23.06 -16.30 -6.05
C SER A 425 23.38 -16.52 -4.57
N ILE A 426 22.87 -15.66 -3.66
CA ILE A 426 23.19 -15.72 -2.23
C ILE A 426 22.64 -17.00 -1.59
N GLY A 427 21.56 -17.57 -2.12
CA GLY A 427 21.01 -18.85 -1.66
C GLY A 427 21.80 -20.07 -2.14
N VAL A 428 22.53 -19.95 -3.25
CA VAL A 428 23.24 -21.07 -3.88
C VAL A 428 24.47 -21.44 -3.08
N GLN A 429 24.66 -22.73 -2.81
CA GLN A 429 25.87 -23.23 -2.18
C GLN A 429 26.99 -23.34 -3.21
N THR A 430 28.15 -22.76 -2.90
CA THR A 430 29.35 -22.92 -3.71
C THR A 430 30.55 -23.18 -2.80
N ARG A 431 31.65 -23.67 -3.35
CA ARG A 431 32.91 -23.85 -2.61
C ARG A 431 33.41 -22.54 -1.99
N GLU A 432 33.17 -21.41 -2.67
CA GLU A 432 33.53 -20.07 -2.22
C GLU A 432 32.56 -19.49 -1.18
N ARG A 433 31.31 -19.97 -1.16
CA ARG A 433 30.27 -19.55 -0.22
C ARG A 433 29.61 -20.78 0.40
N PRO A 434 30.20 -21.40 1.43
CA PRO A 434 29.56 -22.49 2.15
C PRO A 434 28.23 -22.06 2.79
N ALA A 435 27.30 -23.01 3.00
CA ALA A 435 26.02 -22.74 3.65
C ALA A 435 26.18 -22.17 5.06
N ASP A 436 27.14 -22.69 5.82
CA ASP A 436 27.36 -22.32 7.23
C ASP A 436 27.97 -20.91 7.40
N ASN A 437 28.34 -20.22 6.30
CA ASN A 437 28.91 -18.88 6.38
C ASN A 437 27.83 -17.79 6.57
N LEU A 438 27.30 -17.73 7.80
CA LEU A 438 26.24 -16.78 8.18
C LEU A 438 26.67 -15.31 8.11
N LYS A 439 27.98 -15.00 8.16
CA LYS A 439 28.44 -13.61 8.04
C LYS A 439 28.14 -13.03 6.66
N LEU A 440 28.14 -13.88 5.63
CA LEU A 440 27.86 -13.50 4.25
C LEU A 440 26.37 -13.55 3.90
N ARG A 441 25.61 -14.42 4.55
CA ARG A 441 24.22 -14.72 4.15
C ARG A 441 23.16 -14.10 5.07
N ALA A 442 23.52 -13.73 6.31
CA ALA A 442 22.53 -13.27 7.28
C ALA A 442 21.97 -11.90 6.87
N PRO A 443 20.63 -11.74 6.89
CA PRO A 443 20.00 -10.47 6.59
C PRO A 443 20.30 -9.43 7.68
N VAL A 444 20.35 -8.17 7.27
CA VAL A 444 20.50 -7.02 8.18
C VAL A 444 19.28 -6.12 8.02
N THR A 445 18.63 -5.76 9.13
CA THR A 445 17.47 -4.85 9.10
C THR A 445 17.89 -3.40 8.97
N LEU A 446 17.06 -2.56 8.34
CA LEU A 446 17.29 -1.11 8.25
C LEU A 446 17.47 -0.50 9.64
N LYS A 447 16.64 -0.88 10.62
CA LYS A 447 16.77 -0.44 12.01
C LYS A 447 18.18 -0.70 12.58
N SER A 448 18.77 -1.86 12.29
CA SER A 448 20.11 -2.22 12.77
C SER A 448 21.21 -1.38 12.09
N LEU A 449 21.03 -1.05 10.81
CA LEU A 449 21.95 -0.18 10.08
C LEU A 449 21.96 1.25 10.62
N MET A 450 20.79 1.77 11.01
CA MET A 450 20.66 3.14 11.53
C MET A 450 21.23 3.29 12.96
N HIS A 451 21.26 2.22 13.76
CA HIS A 451 21.85 2.23 15.10
C HIS A 451 23.38 2.06 15.11
N ARG A 452 24.00 1.66 13.98
CA ARG A 452 25.46 1.56 13.89
C ARG A 452 26.07 2.95 13.70
N ARG A 453 26.82 3.41 14.70
CA ARG A 453 27.66 4.62 14.56
C ARG A 453 28.71 4.39 13.47
N GLN A 454 28.85 5.39 12.60
CA GLN A 454 29.77 5.48 11.47
C GLN A 454 31.12 4.81 11.77
N GLY A 455 31.36 3.67 11.13
CA GLY A 455 32.52 2.82 11.36
C GLY A 455 32.41 1.55 10.54
N ASN A 456 32.79 1.67 9.26
CA ASN A 456 32.95 0.65 8.22
C ASN A 456 31.66 0.07 7.55
N GLU A 457 31.67 0.13 6.20
CA GLU A 457 30.99 -0.80 5.26
C GLU A 457 29.50 -0.61 4.89
N VAL A 458 28.81 0.49 5.26
CA VAL A 458 27.44 0.78 4.80
C VAL A 458 27.43 1.98 3.84
N SER A 459 27.00 1.77 2.60
CA SER A 459 26.89 2.83 1.57
C SER A 459 25.55 3.56 1.67
N SER A 460 25.35 4.38 2.70
CA SER A 460 24.12 5.16 2.92
C SER A 460 24.15 6.56 2.30
N SER A 461 24.67 6.70 1.06
CA SER A 461 24.69 8.00 0.37
C SER A 461 23.26 8.55 0.22
N LEU A 462 23.11 9.87 0.08
CA LEU A 462 21.79 10.47 -0.14
C LEU A 462 21.07 9.85 -1.35
N GLY A 463 21.81 9.57 -2.44
CA GLY A 463 21.26 8.90 -3.62
C GLY A 463 20.77 7.47 -3.33
N ALA A 464 21.53 6.70 -2.54
CA ALA A 464 21.11 5.36 -2.14
C ALA A 464 19.86 5.40 -1.23
N ARG A 465 19.73 6.42 -0.37
CA ARG A 465 18.55 6.66 0.46
C ARG A 465 17.31 7.03 -0.38
N PHE A 466 17.48 7.84 -1.43
CA PHE A 466 16.40 8.16 -2.36
C PHE A 466 15.97 6.94 -3.18
N GLU A 467 16.90 6.09 -3.62
CA GLU A 467 16.56 4.84 -4.30
C GLU A 467 15.82 3.87 -3.37
N LEU A 468 16.28 3.73 -2.13
CA LEU A 468 15.59 2.95 -1.09
C LEU A 468 14.14 3.45 -0.91
N ALA A 469 13.95 4.76 -0.76
CA ALA A 469 12.63 5.36 -0.65
C ALA A 469 11.73 5.04 -1.85
N ARG A 470 12.24 5.21 -3.08
CA ARG A 470 11.51 4.91 -4.32
C ARG A 470 11.04 3.46 -4.39
N LYS A 471 11.92 2.50 -4.07
CA LYS A 471 11.58 1.06 -4.05
C LYS A 471 10.54 0.73 -2.98
N LEU A 472 10.64 1.31 -1.78
CA LEU A 472 9.67 1.10 -0.71
C LEU A 472 8.28 1.64 -1.08
N VAL A 473 8.21 2.84 -1.66
CA VAL A 473 6.93 3.41 -2.11
C VAL A 473 6.32 2.56 -3.21
N ARG A 474 7.11 2.17 -4.23
CA ARG A 474 6.66 1.27 -5.31
C ARG A 474 6.10 -0.03 -4.75
N ALA A 475 6.81 -0.67 -3.82
CA ALA A 475 6.37 -1.92 -3.18
C ALA A 475 4.97 -1.78 -2.56
N VAL A 476 4.76 -0.72 -1.76
CA VAL A 476 3.48 -0.46 -1.09
C VAL A 476 2.38 -0.14 -2.09
N CYS A 477 2.65 0.69 -3.10
CA CYS A 477 1.66 1.04 -4.12
C CYS A 477 1.22 -0.19 -4.93
N LEU A 478 2.15 -1.08 -5.28
CA LEU A 478 1.83 -2.31 -6.00
C LEU A 478 1.04 -3.28 -5.14
N LEU A 479 1.39 -3.42 -3.87
CA LEU A 479 0.63 -4.22 -2.91
C LEU A 479 -0.81 -3.70 -2.73
N HIS A 480 -0.98 -2.39 -2.62
CA HIS A 480 -2.31 -1.75 -2.54
C HIS A 480 -3.10 -1.91 -3.83
N SER A 481 -2.45 -1.77 -5.00
CA SER A 481 -3.12 -1.96 -6.29
C SER A 481 -3.68 -3.37 -6.49
N SER A 482 -3.05 -4.39 -5.87
CA SER A 482 -3.53 -5.77 -5.85
C SER A 482 -4.61 -6.05 -4.79
N GLY A 483 -4.99 -5.05 -3.99
CA GLY A 483 -6.00 -5.19 -2.94
C GLY A 483 -5.47 -5.87 -1.68
N TRP A 484 -4.18 -5.74 -1.38
CA TRP A 484 -3.55 -6.32 -0.19
C TRP A 484 -2.97 -5.25 0.74
N LEU A 485 -3.06 -5.47 2.06
CA LEU A 485 -2.58 -4.57 3.11
C LEU A 485 -1.37 -5.15 3.84
N HIS A 486 -0.33 -4.35 4.07
CA HIS A 486 0.90 -4.80 4.75
C HIS A 486 0.80 -4.71 6.29
N LYS A 487 0.37 -3.56 6.81
CA LYS A 487 0.12 -3.19 8.22
C LYS A 487 1.28 -3.07 9.18
N ASN A 488 2.47 -3.40 8.72
CA ASN A 488 3.64 -3.53 9.56
C ASN A 488 4.86 -2.96 8.84
N ILE A 489 4.63 -1.89 8.06
CA ILE A 489 5.68 -1.14 7.37
C ILE A 489 6.47 -0.38 8.44
N ARG A 490 7.74 -0.74 8.61
CA ARG A 490 8.63 -0.14 9.61
C ARG A 490 10.10 -0.44 9.32
N ALA A 491 11.04 0.21 9.99
CA ALA A 491 12.47 -0.03 9.76
C ALA A 491 12.95 -1.48 10.10
N GLN A 492 12.15 -2.26 10.82
CA GLN A 492 12.45 -3.68 11.09
C GLN A 492 11.96 -4.61 9.98
N SER A 493 10.98 -4.16 9.19
CA SER A 493 10.39 -4.92 8.09
C SER A 493 11.21 -4.80 6.80
N VAL A 494 12.14 -3.83 6.73
CA VAL A 494 13.08 -3.67 5.61
C VAL A 494 14.38 -4.39 5.93
N ILE A 495 14.75 -5.37 5.10
CA ILE A 495 15.99 -6.14 5.24
C ILE A 495 16.89 -6.01 4.02
N PHE A 496 18.19 -6.20 4.22
CA PHE A 496 19.21 -6.18 3.19
C PHE A 496 20.07 -7.43 3.28
N PHE A 497 20.58 -7.85 2.13
CA PHE A 497 21.53 -8.94 2.03
C PHE A 497 22.93 -8.44 1.68
N PRO A 498 23.99 -9.01 2.26
CA PRO A 498 25.35 -8.60 1.94
C PRO A 498 25.75 -8.98 0.50
N GLU A 499 26.42 -8.07 -0.20
CA GLU A 499 27.00 -8.31 -1.53
C GLU A 499 28.53 -8.53 -1.44
N HIS A 500 29.03 -9.35 -2.36
CA HIS A 500 30.46 -9.62 -2.51
C HIS A 500 31.11 -8.55 -3.37
N VAL A 501 32.07 -7.82 -2.81
CA VAL A 501 32.96 -6.96 -3.58
C VAL A 501 34.38 -7.50 -3.46
N THR A 502 34.90 -8.04 -4.56
CA THR A 502 36.30 -8.45 -4.65
C THR A 502 37.13 -7.24 -5.06
N GLU A 503 37.82 -6.61 -4.12
CA GLU A 503 38.76 -5.51 -4.42
C GLU A 503 40.20 -6.01 -4.37
N LEU A 504 40.97 -5.71 -5.41
CA LEU A 504 42.43 -5.89 -5.42
C LEU A 504 43.07 -4.73 -4.64
N GLN A 505 43.52 -4.99 -3.41
CA GLN A 505 44.39 -4.05 -2.68
C GLN A 505 45.75 -4.72 -2.43
N LYS A 506 46.83 -4.08 -2.92
CA LYS A 506 48.24 -4.38 -2.58
C LYS A 506 48.56 -5.89 -2.52
N ASP A 507 48.38 -6.58 -3.65
CA ASP A 507 48.78 -7.98 -3.87
C ASP A 507 48.08 -9.05 -2.99
N ARG A 508 46.94 -8.73 -2.36
CA ARG A 508 46.06 -9.72 -1.71
C ARG A 508 44.60 -9.48 -2.05
N TYR A 509 43.87 -10.55 -2.36
CA TYR A 509 42.42 -10.52 -2.48
C TYR A 509 41.81 -10.50 -1.07
N GLU A 510 41.32 -9.35 -0.61
CA GLU A 510 40.48 -9.28 0.60
C GLU A 510 39.01 -9.29 0.19
N LEU A 511 38.26 -10.25 0.74
CA LEU A 511 36.83 -10.38 0.48
C LEU A 511 36.09 -9.39 1.38
N ARG A 512 35.69 -8.24 0.82
CA ARG A 512 34.91 -7.23 1.53
C ARG A 512 33.42 -7.50 1.40
N ILE A 513 32.71 -7.29 2.51
CA ILE A 513 31.26 -7.39 2.59
C ILE A 513 30.72 -5.97 2.53
N LYS A 514 29.94 -5.64 1.50
CA LYS A 514 29.26 -4.35 1.39
C LYS A 514 27.76 -4.57 1.50
N ILE A 515 27.09 -3.67 2.22
CA ILE A 515 25.62 -3.62 2.23
C ILE A 515 25.20 -2.47 1.31
N ASP A 516 24.54 -2.81 0.21
CA ASP A 516 23.89 -1.83 -0.65
C ASP A 516 22.46 -1.58 -0.16
N VAL A 517 22.25 -0.40 0.42
CA VAL A 517 20.94 -0.01 0.96
C VAL A 517 19.95 0.35 -0.16
N SER A 518 20.41 0.47 -1.40
CA SER A 518 19.53 0.69 -2.55
C SER A 518 18.82 -0.60 -2.99
N ASN A 519 19.18 -1.78 -2.46
CA ASN A 519 18.55 -3.07 -2.79
C ASN A 519 17.83 -3.69 -1.57
N PRO A 520 16.70 -3.11 -1.13
CA PRO A 520 15.93 -3.64 -0.01
C PRO A 520 15.10 -4.88 -0.40
N SER A 521 14.77 -5.68 0.61
CA SER A 521 13.62 -6.58 0.60
C SER A 521 12.64 -6.17 1.70
N LEU A 522 11.38 -5.93 1.33
CA LEU A 522 10.28 -5.67 2.26
C LEU A 522 9.71 -6.99 2.77
N MET A 523 9.74 -7.19 4.09
CA MET A 523 9.32 -8.40 4.80
C MET A 523 8.33 -8.05 5.92
N GLY A 524 8.03 -8.97 6.85
CA GLY A 524 7.17 -8.66 8.00
C GLY A 524 5.68 -8.71 7.69
N TYR A 525 5.30 -9.56 6.73
CA TYR A 525 3.94 -9.81 6.27
C TYR A 525 3.08 -10.62 7.25
N ILE A 526 3.56 -10.89 8.47
CA ILE A 526 2.87 -11.67 9.52
C ILE A 526 1.44 -11.21 9.73
N PHE A 527 1.24 -9.90 9.71
CA PHE A 527 -0.07 -9.31 9.93
C PHE A 527 -0.84 -9.09 8.63
N SER A 528 -0.17 -9.13 7.48
CA SER A 528 -0.70 -8.72 6.18
C SER A 528 -1.89 -9.60 5.76
N ARG A 529 -2.84 -9.02 5.03
CA ARG A 529 -4.05 -9.71 4.57
C ARG A 529 -4.68 -8.96 3.40
N PRO A 530 -5.66 -9.55 2.69
CA PRO A 530 -6.49 -8.81 1.75
C PRO A 530 -7.13 -7.58 2.40
N ASP A 531 -7.50 -6.61 1.58
CA ASP A 531 -8.31 -5.48 2.01
C ASP A 531 -9.74 -5.94 2.29
N ASP A 532 -10.02 -6.18 3.57
CA ASP A 532 -11.36 -6.51 4.06
C ASP A 532 -12.19 -5.23 4.22
N VAL A 533 -12.80 -4.74 3.14
CA VAL A 533 -14.00 -3.90 3.27
C VAL A 533 -15.19 -4.85 3.23
N PRO A 534 -15.74 -5.30 4.37
CA PRO A 534 -16.97 -6.09 4.34
C PRO A 534 -18.07 -5.20 3.77
N ARG A 535 -18.46 -5.49 2.53
CA ARG A 535 -19.69 -4.98 1.91
C ARG A 535 -20.87 -5.72 2.56
N ARG A 536 -21.14 -5.43 3.83
CA ARG A 536 -22.40 -5.81 4.51
C ARG A 536 -23.17 -4.57 4.92
N VAL A 537 -23.86 -3.97 3.95
CA VAL A 537 -25.17 -3.38 4.23
C VAL A 537 -26.23 -4.36 3.73
N ASN A 538 -26.33 -5.51 4.39
CA ASN A 538 -27.62 -6.19 4.46
C ASN A 538 -28.22 -5.81 5.80
N ARG A 539 -29.01 -4.73 5.78
CA ARG A 539 -30.06 -4.56 6.78
C ARG A 539 -30.98 -5.76 6.60
N ASN A 540 -30.86 -6.78 7.45
CA ASN A 540 -31.90 -7.80 7.50
C ASN A 540 -33.23 -7.10 7.80
N PRO A 541 -34.31 -7.41 7.05
CA PRO A 541 -35.64 -6.99 7.45
C PRO A 541 -35.94 -7.67 8.78
N SER A 542 -36.31 -6.88 9.77
CA SER A 542 -36.81 -7.35 11.07
C SER A 542 -37.92 -8.39 10.89
N PRO A 543 -37.96 -9.48 11.68
CA PRO A 543 -39.05 -10.42 11.61
C PRO A 543 -40.35 -9.74 12.05
N THR A 544 -41.36 -9.94 11.21
CA THR A 544 -42.78 -9.61 11.34
C THR A 544 -43.31 -9.66 12.78
N ALA A 545 -43.87 -8.54 13.23
CA ALA A 545 -44.93 -8.51 14.23
C ALA A 545 -46.13 -7.80 13.60
N GLU A 546 -47.06 -8.58 13.08
CA GLU A 546 -48.42 -8.13 12.79
C GLU A 546 -49.16 -7.97 14.11
N SER A 547 -49.68 -6.77 14.39
CA SER A 547 -51.12 -6.50 14.48
C SER A 547 -51.42 -5.23 15.29
N ALA A 548 -52.02 -4.27 14.57
CA ALA A 548 -53.11 -3.38 14.95
C ALA A 548 -53.23 -2.86 16.41
N SER A 549 -53.15 -1.55 16.59
CA SER A 549 -54.32 -0.65 16.48
C SER A 549 -53.99 0.78 16.99
N SER A 550 -54.34 1.78 16.14
CA SER A 550 -54.88 3.14 16.42
C SER A 550 -54.51 3.84 17.75
N GLN A 551 -54.12 5.12 17.80
CA GLN A 551 -54.69 6.30 17.13
C GLN A 551 -53.81 7.55 17.42
N GLU A 552 -53.70 8.46 16.44
CA GLU A 552 -53.60 9.94 16.49
C GLU A 552 -52.99 10.62 17.76
N ASP A 553 -52.10 11.63 17.74
CA ASP A 553 -52.04 12.79 16.86
C ASP A 553 -50.88 13.76 17.26
N VAL A 554 -50.53 14.68 16.35
CA VAL A 554 -49.93 16.03 16.56
C VAL A 554 -48.42 16.23 16.89
N ARG A 555 -47.81 17.00 15.96
CA ARG A 555 -46.56 17.76 15.93
C ARG A 555 -46.17 18.52 17.24
N ARG A 556 -44.86 18.56 17.57
CA ARG A 556 -44.05 19.81 17.72
C ARG A 556 -42.58 19.55 18.11
N GLU A 557 -41.69 20.33 17.49
CA GLU A 557 -40.29 20.54 17.90
C GLU A 557 -40.17 21.08 19.33
N LYS A 558 -39.10 20.68 20.06
CA LYS A 558 -38.01 21.53 20.57
C LYS A 558 -37.26 20.87 21.74
N SER A 559 -35.93 20.92 21.63
CA SER A 559 -34.90 21.21 22.66
C SER A 559 -35.20 20.92 24.14
N ALA A 560 -34.29 20.22 24.84
CA ALA A 560 -33.59 20.76 26.01
C ALA A 560 -32.68 19.75 26.76
N THR A 561 -31.52 20.26 27.15
CA THR A 561 -30.83 20.09 28.45
C THR A 561 -30.04 18.82 28.79
N VAL A 562 -28.71 18.99 28.61
CA VAL A 562 -27.63 18.83 29.61
C VAL A 562 -28.11 18.51 31.03
N ARG A 563 -27.60 17.42 31.62
CA ARG A 563 -27.56 17.20 33.07
C ARG A 563 -26.12 17.11 33.55
N VAL A 564 -25.72 18.18 34.22
CA VAL A 564 -24.52 18.29 35.07
C VAL A 564 -24.77 17.48 36.35
N TRP A 565 -23.81 16.66 36.77
CA TRP A 565 -23.83 16.03 38.09
C TRP A 565 -22.98 16.84 39.07
N GLU A 566 -23.66 17.40 40.06
CA GLU A 566 -23.11 18.24 41.12
C GLU A 566 -22.71 17.36 42.32
N TYR A 567 -21.44 17.38 42.74
CA TYR A 567 -20.95 16.68 43.93
C TYR A 567 -20.78 17.66 45.10
N LYS A 568 -21.50 17.38 46.20
CA LYS A 568 -21.46 18.13 47.47
C LYS A 568 -20.12 17.91 48.21
N ARG A 569 -19.58 18.99 48.79
CA ARG A 569 -18.44 19.00 49.75
C ARG A 569 -18.93 19.16 51.19
N ALA A 570 -18.21 18.56 52.15
CA ALA A 570 -17.88 19.09 53.49
C ALA A 570 -16.82 18.17 54.18
N PRO A 571 -16.15 18.55 55.30
CA PRO A 571 -15.00 19.44 55.34
C PRO A 571 -13.75 18.86 56.07
N SER A 572 -12.68 19.65 56.10
CA SER A 572 -11.29 19.38 56.49
C SER A 572 -10.98 19.08 57.97
N SER A 573 -9.95 18.26 58.21
CA SER A 573 -8.93 18.44 59.28
C SER A 573 -7.61 17.68 58.92
N GLN A 574 -6.45 18.29 59.18
CA GLN A 574 -5.06 17.86 58.85
C GLN A 574 -4.44 16.96 59.97
N PRO A 575 -3.13 16.53 59.99
CA PRO A 575 -2.08 16.33 58.95
C PRO A 575 -1.30 14.95 59.01
N ILE A 576 -0.73 14.52 57.86
CA ILE A 576 0.59 13.85 57.55
C ILE A 576 1.22 12.87 58.61
N PRO A 577 1.65 11.62 58.28
CA PRO A 577 2.90 11.38 57.50
C PRO A 577 2.98 10.19 56.52
N MET A 578 3.69 10.44 55.41
CA MET A 578 4.37 9.46 54.54
C MET A 578 5.45 8.70 55.36
N PRO A 579 5.84 7.44 55.05
CA PRO A 579 6.37 7.06 53.73
C PRO A 579 6.14 5.60 53.28
N GLY A 580 6.36 5.34 51.98
CA GLY A 580 6.80 4.00 51.53
C GLY A 580 6.07 3.43 50.31
N GLU A 581 6.85 3.26 49.24
CA GLU A 581 6.60 2.35 48.10
C GLU A 581 5.42 2.65 47.17
N GLN A 582 5.67 3.58 46.23
CA GLN A 582 5.00 3.55 44.93
C GLN A 582 5.35 2.25 44.20
N ARG A 583 4.45 1.27 44.30
CA ARG A 583 4.37 0.14 43.36
C ARG A 583 4.17 0.70 41.96
N LYS A 584 5.24 0.74 41.17
CA LYS A 584 5.19 0.95 39.71
C LYS A 584 4.22 -0.08 39.12
N LYS A 585 2.98 0.32 38.84
CA LYS A 585 2.07 -0.44 37.98
C LYS A 585 2.68 -0.41 36.58
N LYS A 586 3.34 -1.50 36.17
CA LYS A 586 3.66 -1.76 34.76
C LYS A 586 2.34 -1.75 33.99
N GLN A 587 2.04 -0.63 33.32
CA GLN A 587 0.92 -0.57 32.37
C GLN A 587 1.19 -1.60 31.27
N ARG A 588 0.22 -2.49 31.06
CA ARG A 588 0.22 -3.46 29.96
C ARG A 588 -0.01 -2.66 28.68
N LYS A 589 1.01 -2.56 27.81
CA LYS A 589 0.79 -2.26 26.39
C LYS A 589 -0.36 -3.17 25.94
N VAL A 590 -1.44 -2.59 25.43
CA VAL A 590 -2.60 -3.36 24.98
C VAL A 590 -2.17 -4.15 23.75
N ASN A 591 -1.60 -5.33 24.00
CA ASN A 591 -1.06 -6.23 23.00
C ASN A 591 -2.23 -7.08 22.53
N VAL A 592 -3.06 -6.53 21.64
CA VAL A 592 -4.04 -7.35 20.92
C VAL A 592 -3.21 -8.19 19.95
N SER A 593 -3.10 -9.50 20.23
CA SER A 593 -2.51 -10.50 19.34
C SER A 593 -1.13 -10.17 18.73
N GLY A 594 -0.23 -9.53 19.48
CA GLY A 594 1.13 -9.20 19.00
C GLY A 594 1.24 -7.93 18.16
N PHE A 595 0.13 -7.22 17.92
CA PHE A 595 0.11 -5.95 17.19
C PHE A 595 0.37 -4.77 18.15
N THR A 596 1.49 -4.07 17.97
CA THR A 596 1.82 -2.88 18.78
C THR A 596 1.28 -1.62 18.13
N LEU A 597 0.32 -0.96 18.78
CA LEU A 597 -0.08 0.40 18.47
C LEU A 597 1.03 1.37 18.92
N ASP A 598 2.00 1.61 18.05
CA ASP A 598 3.11 2.56 18.23
C ASP A 598 3.04 3.69 17.19
N TYR A 599 4.10 4.50 17.06
CA TYR A 599 4.08 5.73 16.25
C TYR A 599 4.02 5.47 14.74
N TYR A 600 4.27 4.24 14.30
CA TYR A 600 4.05 3.86 12.91
C TYR A 600 2.56 3.74 12.59
N GLN A 601 1.68 3.60 13.58
CA GLN A 601 0.26 3.44 13.36
C GLN A 601 -0.45 4.79 13.22
N HIS A 602 -1.36 4.87 12.24
CA HIS A 602 -2.11 6.08 11.96
C HIS A 602 -2.97 6.53 13.16
N PRO A 603 -3.09 7.85 13.45
CA PRO A 603 -3.86 8.37 14.58
C PRO A 603 -5.30 7.85 14.68
N ALA A 604 -6.00 7.68 13.55
CA ALA A 604 -7.37 7.14 13.57
C ALA A 604 -7.46 5.70 14.09
N LYS A 605 -6.41 4.89 13.89
CA LYS A 605 -6.34 3.51 14.40
C LYS A 605 -5.99 3.46 15.89
N HIS A 606 -5.29 4.46 16.40
CA HIS A 606 -5.06 4.67 17.82
C HIS A 606 -6.33 5.16 18.53
N ALA A 607 -7.04 6.11 17.92
CA ALA A 607 -8.30 6.63 18.44
C ALA A 607 -9.41 5.56 18.51
N ASP A 608 -9.46 4.67 17.52
CA ASP A 608 -10.33 3.49 17.53
C ASP A 608 -9.54 2.22 17.15
N PRO A 609 -9.03 1.47 18.15
CA PRO A 609 -8.34 0.20 17.95
C PRO A 609 -9.19 -0.88 17.30
N THR A 610 -10.53 -0.79 17.38
CA THR A 610 -11.45 -1.78 16.81
C THR A 610 -11.73 -1.53 15.32
N ARG A 611 -11.49 -0.31 14.85
CA ARG A 611 -11.66 0.06 13.44
C ARG A 611 -10.86 -0.85 12.51
N LEU A 612 -11.48 -1.24 11.39
CA LEU A 612 -10.77 -1.99 10.35
C LEU A 612 -9.56 -1.20 9.84
N TYR A 613 -8.52 -1.93 9.47
CA TYR A 613 -7.30 -1.34 8.92
C TYR A 613 -7.52 -0.94 7.47
N ARG A 614 -6.82 0.08 6.99
CA ARG A 614 -7.01 0.67 5.67
C ARG A 614 -5.69 0.92 4.99
N HIS A 615 -5.77 1.17 3.68
CA HIS A 615 -4.64 1.58 2.86
C HIS A 615 -3.97 2.82 3.46
N ALA A 616 -4.76 3.82 3.90
CA ALA A 616 -4.24 5.08 4.44
C ALA A 616 -3.30 4.87 5.64
N TYR A 617 -3.49 3.77 6.39
CA TYR A 617 -2.67 3.47 7.54
C TYR A 617 -1.29 2.92 7.14
N ASP A 618 -1.21 2.19 6.03
CA ASP A 618 0.05 1.80 5.42
C ASP A 618 0.77 3.02 4.83
N VAL A 619 0.06 3.94 4.18
CA VAL A 619 0.63 5.20 3.67
C VAL A 619 1.22 6.06 4.80
N TYR A 620 0.52 6.16 5.93
CA TYR A 620 1.05 6.85 7.11
C TYR A 620 2.31 6.14 7.66
N SER A 621 2.27 4.81 7.79
CA SER A 621 3.41 4.01 8.25
C SER A 621 4.63 4.20 7.34
N LEU A 622 4.39 4.27 6.02
CA LEU A 622 5.38 4.58 5.00
C LEU A 622 5.95 5.99 5.17
N GLY A 623 5.12 7.00 5.50
CA GLY A 623 5.59 8.35 5.80
C GLY A 623 6.58 8.40 6.96
N ILE A 624 6.31 7.65 8.04
CA ILE A 624 7.23 7.50 9.17
C ILE A 624 8.53 6.81 8.74
N LEU A 625 8.43 5.74 7.96
CA LEU A 625 9.60 5.01 7.45
C LEU A 625 10.46 5.88 6.51
N LEU A 626 9.84 6.68 5.64
CA LEU A 626 10.54 7.62 4.77
C LEU A 626 11.23 8.74 5.57
N LEU A 627 10.59 9.24 6.63
CA LEU A 627 11.22 10.19 7.55
C LEU A 627 12.50 9.61 8.16
N GLU A 628 12.44 8.36 8.62
CA GLU A 628 13.59 7.61 9.15
C GLU A 628 14.67 7.39 8.08
N VAL A 629 14.30 6.99 6.85
CA VAL A 629 15.25 6.83 5.73
C VAL A 629 15.94 8.14 5.39
N GLY A 630 15.19 9.26 5.30
CA GLY A 630 15.74 10.56 4.96
C GLY A 630 16.70 11.11 6.00
N LEU A 631 16.38 10.96 7.30
CA LEU A 631 17.27 11.38 8.39
C LEU A 631 18.38 10.36 8.69
N TRP A 632 18.20 9.12 8.25
CA TRP A 632 19.04 7.97 8.61
C TRP A 632 19.15 7.71 10.13
N GLU A 633 18.12 8.09 10.87
CA GLU A 633 18.01 7.93 12.33
C GLU A 633 16.63 7.39 12.69
N THR A 634 16.55 6.47 13.66
CA THR A 634 15.24 6.01 14.15
C THR A 634 14.63 7.09 15.02
N LEU A 635 13.31 7.25 14.95
CA LEU A 635 12.64 8.24 15.78
C LEU A 635 12.87 7.90 17.26
N GLU A 636 13.40 8.86 18.01
CA GLU A 636 13.43 8.79 19.47
C GLU A 636 12.00 8.50 19.95
N ASP A 637 11.86 7.61 20.93
CA ASP A 637 10.58 7.11 21.42
C ASP A 637 9.78 8.27 22.04
N CYS A 638 9.13 9.08 21.20
CA CYS A 638 8.29 10.22 21.59
C CYS A 638 7.12 9.77 22.48
N TYR A 639 6.87 8.45 22.53
CA TYR A 639 5.95 7.78 23.45
C TYR A 639 6.37 7.85 24.92
N THR A 640 7.62 8.17 25.24
CA THR A 640 8.10 8.12 26.63
C THR A 640 7.55 9.23 27.53
N THR A 641 6.80 10.20 26.99
CA THR A 641 6.34 11.37 27.78
C THR A 641 4.83 11.69 27.67
N SER A 642 4.00 10.87 27.03
CA SER A 642 2.57 11.17 26.98
C SER A 642 1.92 10.85 28.34
N ARG A 643 1.69 11.90 29.14
CA ARG A 643 0.62 11.94 30.14
C ARG A 643 -0.67 11.43 29.50
N ASP A 644 -1.49 10.71 30.27
CA ASP A 644 -2.71 9.98 29.86
C ASP A 644 -3.79 10.80 29.09
N ASP A 645 -3.54 12.07 28.72
CA ASP A 645 -4.51 13.02 28.16
C ASP A 645 -4.13 13.65 26.80
N GLN A 646 -3.07 13.17 26.12
CA GLN A 646 -2.60 13.83 24.90
C GLN A 646 -3.40 13.39 23.66
N ASP A 647 -3.98 14.37 22.94
CA ASP A 647 -4.67 14.15 21.66
C ASP A 647 -3.78 13.33 20.70
N VAL A 648 -4.29 12.19 20.23
CA VAL A 648 -3.58 11.28 19.33
C VAL A 648 -3.11 11.97 18.05
N TYR A 649 -3.86 12.97 17.57
CA TYR A 649 -3.47 13.78 16.42
C TYR A 649 -2.38 14.81 16.74
N GLU A 650 -2.24 15.21 18.00
CA GLU A 650 -1.14 16.07 18.45
C GLU A 650 0.20 15.37 18.30
N GLN A 651 0.25 14.05 18.50
CA GLN A 651 1.48 13.29 18.31
C GLN A 651 1.98 13.37 16.86
N ARG A 652 1.08 13.21 15.89
CA ARG A 652 1.41 13.43 14.47
C ARG A 652 1.96 14.84 14.25
N ARG A 653 1.30 15.87 14.80
CA ARG A 653 1.75 17.27 14.69
C ARG A 653 3.14 17.49 15.29
N LEU A 654 3.44 16.86 16.43
CA LEU A 654 4.74 16.92 17.08
C LEU A 654 5.84 16.28 16.24
N ILE A 655 5.58 15.12 15.63
CA ILE A 655 6.51 14.47 14.70
C ILE A 655 6.80 15.41 13.53
N CYS A 656 5.76 15.95 12.89
CA CYS A 656 5.91 16.89 11.79
C CYS A 656 6.76 18.11 12.21
N ARG A 657 6.44 18.75 13.34
CA ARG A 657 7.14 19.95 13.82
C ARG A 657 8.59 19.69 14.22
N LYS A 658 8.91 18.51 14.78
CA LYS A 658 10.26 18.20 15.27
C LYS A 658 11.21 17.80 14.13
N TYR A 659 10.70 17.11 13.10
CA TYR A 659 11.56 16.43 12.13
C TYR A 659 11.45 16.96 10.69
N LEU A 660 10.37 17.62 10.26
CA LEU A 660 10.24 18.06 8.86
C LEU A 660 11.26 19.13 8.47
N ASP A 661 11.55 20.11 9.33
CA ASP A 661 12.55 21.15 9.02
C ASP A 661 13.96 20.54 8.88
N LYS A 662 14.27 19.54 9.72
CA LYS A 662 15.52 18.79 9.61
C LYS A 662 15.58 17.98 8.32
N LEU A 663 14.44 17.39 7.94
CA LEU A 663 14.33 16.60 6.71
C LEU A 663 14.48 17.48 5.47
N ARG A 664 13.89 18.68 5.46
CA ARG A 664 14.08 19.67 4.38
C ARG A 664 15.55 20.01 4.20
N TRP A 665 16.26 20.24 5.31
CA TRP A 665 17.69 20.50 5.27
C TRP A 665 18.51 19.29 4.77
N ALA A 666 18.13 18.07 5.15
CA ALA A 666 18.88 16.86 4.83
C ALA A 666 18.62 16.28 3.43
N CYS A 667 17.38 16.43 2.92
CA CYS A 667 16.89 15.74 1.72
C CYS A 667 16.22 16.68 0.70
N GLY A 668 16.07 17.96 1.00
CA GLY A 668 15.38 18.94 0.16
C GLY A 668 13.87 18.99 0.39
N ASP A 669 13.25 20.04 -0.15
CA ASP A 669 11.82 20.32 0.04
C ASP A 669 10.92 19.24 -0.56
N THR A 670 11.22 18.77 -1.77
CA THR A 670 10.42 17.74 -2.45
C THR A 670 10.29 16.46 -1.61
N TYR A 671 11.41 15.96 -1.06
CA TYR A 671 11.37 14.77 -0.21
C TYR A 671 10.59 15.01 1.09
N ALA A 672 10.74 16.19 1.71
CA ALA A 672 10.01 16.54 2.91
C ALA A 672 8.50 16.71 2.69
N ASP A 673 8.11 17.28 1.54
CA ASP A 673 6.72 17.43 1.14
C ASP A 673 6.07 16.07 0.88
N VAL A 674 6.80 15.13 0.26
CA VAL A 674 6.36 13.74 0.12
C VAL A 674 6.06 13.12 1.49
N VAL A 675 7.00 13.22 2.43
CA VAL A 675 6.82 12.69 3.79
C VAL A 675 5.63 13.33 4.49
N LEU A 676 5.50 14.66 4.39
CA LEU A 676 4.36 15.39 4.96
C LEU A 676 3.03 14.90 4.37
N ASN A 677 2.95 14.73 3.05
CA ASN A 677 1.75 14.23 2.37
C ASN A 677 1.36 12.83 2.86
N CYS A 678 2.33 11.92 3.04
CA CYS A 678 2.08 10.60 3.62
C CYS A 678 1.54 10.67 5.06
N LEU A 679 2.11 11.55 5.90
CA LEU A 679 1.69 11.69 7.30
C LEU A 679 0.30 12.35 7.43
N MET A 680 -0.08 13.20 6.47
CA MET A 680 -1.35 13.92 6.44
C MET A 680 -2.46 13.22 5.64
N VAL A 681 -2.23 11.98 5.22
CA VAL A 681 -3.23 11.15 4.53
C VAL A 681 -4.55 11.11 5.31
N ASP A 682 -5.67 11.21 4.59
CA ASP A 682 -6.99 11.11 5.19
C ASP A 682 -7.32 9.65 5.50
N GLY A 683 -7.89 9.42 6.68
CA GLY A 683 -8.38 8.11 7.12
C GLY A 683 -9.84 7.86 6.72
N GLY A 684 -10.39 8.61 5.76
CA GLY A 684 -11.72 8.45 5.18
C GLY A 684 -11.97 7.06 4.58
N ASP A 685 -13.23 6.78 4.24
CA ASP A 685 -13.68 5.45 3.74
C ASP A 685 -14.51 5.51 2.47
N ASP A 686 -14.88 6.72 2.06
CA ASP A 686 -15.68 6.93 0.88
C ASP A 686 -14.85 6.72 -0.39
N GLU A 687 -15.53 6.51 -1.52
CA GLU A 687 -14.88 6.31 -2.81
C GLU A 687 -14.01 7.51 -3.23
N ILE A 688 -14.35 8.70 -2.72
CA ILE A 688 -13.55 9.92 -2.91
C ILE A 688 -12.21 9.80 -2.17
N ALA A 689 -12.20 9.40 -0.89
CA ALA A 689 -10.96 9.16 -0.16
C ALA A 689 -10.11 8.08 -0.83
N LYS A 690 -10.71 6.97 -1.28
CA LYS A 690 -9.98 5.90 -1.98
C LYS A 690 -9.37 6.38 -3.31
N ALA A 691 -10.10 7.18 -4.08
CA ALA A 691 -9.59 7.77 -5.32
C ALA A 691 -8.44 8.74 -5.04
N GLY A 692 -8.61 9.63 -4.04
CA GLY A 692 -7.58 10.56 -3.61
C GLY A 692 -6.33 9.85 -3.08
N GLU A 693 -6.49 8.69 -2.44
CA GLU A 693 -5.37 7.88 -1.95
C GLU A 693 -4.58 7.24 -3.09
N ARG A 694 -5.26 6.69 -4.10
CA ARG A 694 -4.59 6.17 -5.31
C ARG A 694 -3.79 7.26 -6.03
N GLU A 695 -4.39 8.45 -6.15
CA GLU A 695 -3.73 9.61 -6.73
C GLU A 695 -2.51 10.05 -5.90
N LEU A 696 -2.66 10.06 -4.57
CA LEU A 696 -1.56 10.35 -3.64
C LEU A 696 -0.40 9.34 -3.82
N CYS A 697 -0.68 8.04 -3.90
CA CYS A 697 0.33 7.00 -4.11
C CYS A 697 1.13 7.22 -5.40
N ALA A 698 0.44 7.47 -6.52
CA ALA A 698 1.11 7.77 -7.78
C ALA A 698 1.92 9.08 -7.71
N ARG A 699 1.45 10.08 -6.95
CA ARG A 699 2.10 11.38 -6.81
C ARG A 699 3.38 11.30 -5.99
N ILE A 700 3.35 10.55 -4.88
CA ILE A 700 4.52 10.27 -4.05
C ILE A 700 5.65 9.67 -4.90
N VAL A 701 5.34 8.74 -5.79
CA VAL A 701 6.35 8.16 -6.70
C VAL A 701 6.91 9.22 -7.65
N ALA A 702 6.03 10.00 -8.30
CA ALA A 702 6.44 11.06 -9.21
C ALA A 702 7.33 12.13 -8.55
N ASP A 703 7.03 12.52 -7.32
CA ASP A 703 7.80 13.50 -6.57
C ASP A 703 9.18 12.94 -6.16
N LEU A 704 9.24 11.66 -5.78
CA LEU A 704 10.50 10.99 -5.44
C LEU A 704 11.41 10.76 -6.65
N GLU A 705 10.88 10.62 -7.88
CA GLU A 705 11.67 10.60 -9.13
C GLU A 705 12.45 11.91 -9.33
N GLY A 706 11.91 13.03 -8.81
CA GLY A 706 12.56 14.34 -8.83
C GLY A 706 13.73 14.48 -7.86
N CYS A 707 13.85 13.60 -6.87
CA CYS A 707 14.88 13.67 -5.83
C CYS A 707 16.23 13.13 -6.36
N LYS A 708 17.19 14.03 -6.57
CA LYS A 708 18.56 13.71 -7.02
C LYS A 708 19.58 14.18 -5.97
N ALA A 709 20.62 13.38 -5.78
CA ALA A 709 21.62 13.55 -4.71
C ALA A 709 22.74 14.53 -5.06
#